data_AF-A0A6V8RBJ9-F1
#
_entry.id   AF-A0A6V8RBJ9-F1
#
_cell.length_a   1.000
_cell.length_b   1.000
_cell.length_c   1.000
_cell.angle_alpha   90.00
_cell.angle_beta   90.00
_cell.angle_gamma   90.00
#
_symmetry.space_group_name_H-M   'P 1'
#
loop_
_entity.id
_entity.type
_entity.pdbx_description
1 polymer ?
#
loop_
_entity_poly.entity_id
_entity_poly.type
_entity_poly.pdbx_seq_one_letter_code
_entity_poly.pdbx_strand_id
1 'polypeptide(L)'
;MRSKWSMLPEELRLQVLETLAHSSFEKHGLTNYALVCKSWKSIFEKANFRSLTIDQEDFEHLAKIPKRCWPYVKHVWLRIELEKYYPMLRTGSVPTLSNTVDEKHARKPNPYIGMALANKSLGFDNLAATFLVEASDFFQAYKPEWIWRDLRSLTLTSYLLDPKRKVDEINGMLQAAGVAALAMPMLQTLEIWNGGVGHAAVFAYHAERGEAAISWTSTWDLVFNPYIVDVWRKVGYKNHRCEKLGIEQRLIEDTDAIRRYVDVIELLRTKKHVISRQSLDELRLSIESLMFLDRASMYLLCDNTCLAQAIMAAQSNLRRTAAEDALAEFLEKWTGILGKRLRSTSRTTRTLATLSLALSIILGAEGSRRWWKKRRHENEQGRKLVRTNSWLHNKDGSRTIYVPYKDGTSKVVINTTKPLTFEAHRRLFLNPPRVSGLGDGTVPSAQTKPGLNLAFLHQFLSLMSIMIPRWSSKEAGLLLSHGVFLMLRTYLSLVVARLDGELVRDLVAGQGKAFLWGIVKWCGLGTFASYTNAMIKFLESKVSIAFRTRLTRYIHDIYLNENLNYYKLSNLDGGVGQGADQFITQDLTLFCASAANLYSSLGKPFVDICVFSFQLYRSLGPLAWIGLMSNYFLTASILRKLSPPFGKLKAVEGRKEGDFRSLHARLIANAEEVAFYGGAEMEKTFLNKEYKSLKSWMEGIYMLKIRYNILEDFILKYSWSAYGYLLASLPVFLPAWGGVGGAAEMAEGGEKGGRERNRMKSFITNKRLMLSLADAGGRMMYSIKDLAELAGYTSRVYTLISTLHRVHANAYYLRSGQSELYSLSDVQGTIQKGFDGVRFEQVPVVAPGLWPQGGEELVESLSMIVRRGEHLLISGPNGVGKSAISRILAGLWPVYRGLVSRPKSIGEDGIMFLPQRPYLSPGTLRDQVIYPDGHVDMREKRKSENDLQKILEAARLGYLPDREGGWDTRKEWKDVLSGGEKQRMQFARLLYHEPQYAIIDEGTSAVSSDVEGLLYETCKERGITLITISTRASLKKYHTYNLQLGVGDDADSWEFERIGTEREKMQVEKEVQDLRERLAQVDELKKRREEIEKELNAVWTEKGDLLDAPSYIGIDEAPVSSEESIEA
;
A
#
# COMPACT_ATOMS: atom_id res chain seq x y z
N MET A 1 26.03 31.68 -17.59
CA MET A 1 27.31 31.43 -18.28
C MET A 1 27.68 29.96 -18.09
N ARG A 2 27.68 29.15 -19.16
CA ARG A 2 28.17 27.76 -19.15
C ARG A 2 29.59 27.76 -19.71
N SER A 3 30.62 27.59 -18.88
CA SER A 3 31.97 27.34 -19.38
C SER A 3 32.06 25.90 -19.90
N LYS A 4 32.59 25.72 -21.11
CA LYS A 4 32.79 24.39 -21.70
C LYS A 4 33.97 23.72 -21.00
N TRP A 5 33.75 22.53 -20.44
CA TRP A 5 34.72 21.70 -19.72
C TRP A 5 36.06 21.52 -20.45
N SER A 6 36.08 21.61 -21.79
CA SER A 6 37.27 21.50 -22.63
C SER A 6 38.22 22.71 -22.58
N MET A 7 37.80 23.85 -22.02
CA MET A 7 38.65 25.05 -21.89
C MET A 7 39.49 25.09 -20.61
N LEU A 8 39.29 24.15 -19.68
CA LEU A 8 40.08 24.07 -18.46
C LEU A 8 41.44 23.38 -18.70
N PRO A 9 42.55 23.89 -18.15
CA PRO A 9 43.84 23.20 -18.12
C PRO A 9 43.71 21.77 -17.61
N GLU A 10 44.52 20.86 -18.14
CA GLU A 10 44.47 19.44 -17.77
C GLU A 10 44.69 19.21 -16.28
N GLU A 11 45.60 19.96 -15.62
CA GLU A 11 45.83 19.81 -14.18
C GLU A 11 44.61 20.20 -13.34
N LEU A 12 43.88 21.25 -13.72
CA LEU A 12 42.65 21.67 -13.04
C LEU A 12 41.51 20.67 -13.27
N ARG A 13 41.41 20.11 -14.48
CA ARG A 13 40.45 19.03 -14.76
C ARG A 13 40.78 17.80 -13.92
N LEU A 14 42.05 17.41 -13.81
CA LEU A 14 42.50 16.28 -12.99
C LEU A 14 42.24 16.52 -11.51
N GLN A 15 42.56 17.70 -10.95
CA GLN A 15 42.26 18.03 -9.56
C GLN A 15 40.76 18.02 -9.26
N VAL A 16 39.93 18.56 -10.15
CA VAL A 16 38.47 18.52 -9.97
C VAL A 16 37.96 17.08 -9.99
N LEU A 17 38.47 16.24 -10.88
CA LEU A 17 38.10 14.82 -10.95
C LEU A 17 38.59 14.02 -9.74
N GLU A 18 39.80 14.28 -9.24
CA GLU A 18 40.32 13.66 -8.03
C GLU A 18 39.53 14.07 -6.79
N THR A 19 39.15 15.36 -6.70
CA THR A 19 38.32 15.90 -5.62
C THR A 19 36.92 15.28 -5.66
N LEU A 20 36.32 15.15 -6.85
CA LEU A 20 35.04 14.47 -7.03
C LEU A 20 35.13 12.98 -6.65
N ALA A 21 36.21 12.30 -7.02
CA ALA A 21 36.44 10.89 -6.67
C ALA A 21 36.65 10.68 -5.16
N HIS A 22 37.08 11.69 -4.40
CA HIS A 22 37.29 11.63 -2.95
C HIS A 22 36.12 12.22 -2.13
N SER A 23 35.17 12.90 -2.78
CA SER A 23 34.03 13.52 -2.09
C SER A 23 33.05 12.46 -1.56
N SER A 24 32.77 12.51 -0.25
CA SER A 24 31.99 11.55 0.51
C SER A 24 30.47 11.70 0.34
N PHE A 25 29.98 12.01 -0.87
CA PHE A 25 28.56 11.92 -1.19
C PHE A 25 28.21 10.47 -1.53
N GLU A 26 27.70 9.74 -0.54
CA GLU A 26 27.09 8.42 -0.72
C GLU A 26 25.98 8.47 -1.79
N LYS A 27 25.92 7.49 -2.71
CA LYS A 27 25.25 6.20 -2.44
C LYS A 27 25.13 5.35 -3.70
N HIS A 28 25.04 5.89 -4.91
CA HIS A 28 25.02 5.12 -6.16
C HIS A 28 25.73 5.86 -7.31
N GLY A 29 26.71 5.20 -7.95
CA GLY A 29 27.05 5.51 -9.35
C GLY A 29 28.41 6.12 -9.69
N LEU A 30 29.48 5.95 -8.90
CA LEU A 30 30.83 6.30 -9.40
C LEU A 30 31.26 5.45 -10.62
N THR A 31 30.64 4.28 -10.80
CA THR A 31 30.82 3.40 -11.96
C THR A 31 30.41 4.08 -13.27
N ASN A 32 29.35 4.89 -13.26
CA ASN A 32 28.87 5.59 -14.46
C ASN A 32 29.86 6.68 -14.91
N TYR A 33 30.57 7.32 -13.97
CA TYR A 33 31.60 8.31 -14.31
C TYR A 33 32.84 7.67 -14.94
N ALA A 34 33.15 6.41 -14.64
CA ALA A 34 34.22 5.67 -15.29
C ALA A 34 33.94 5.33 -16.77
N LEU A 35 32.68 5.42 -17.22
CA LEU A 35 32.27 5.13 -18.60
C LEU A 35 32.33 6.35 -19.54
N VAL A 36 32.52 7.56 -19.00
CA VAL A 36 32.41 8.81 -19.78
C VAL A 36 33.54 8.97 -20.80
N CYS A 37 34.80 8.77 -20.40
CA CYS A 37 35.95 8.81 -21.30
C CYS A 37 37.20 8.15 -20.67
N LYS A 38 38.26 7.95 -21.46
CA LYS A 38 39.49 7.26 -21.02
C LYS A 38 40.19 7.95 -19.82
N SER A 39 40.16 9.28 -19.73
CA SER A 39 40.81 10.03 -18.64
C SER A 39 40.00 10.00 -17.34
N TRP A 40 38.67 9.97 -17.42
CA TRP A 40 37.81 9.78 -16.25
C TRP A 40 37.92 8.34 -15.74
N LYS A 41 37.98 7.38 -16.67
CA LYS A 41 38.14 5.95 -16.37
C LYS A 41 39.37 5.66 -15.52
N SER A 42 40.54 6.21 -15.84
CA SER A 42 41.78 5.95 -15.08
C SER A 42 41.73 6.44 -13.63
N ILE A 43 40.95 7.50 -13.35
CA ILE A 43 40.81 8.08 -12.01
C ILE A 43 39.70 7.38 -11.23
N PHE A 44 38.51 7.25 -11.83
CA PHE A 44 37.35 6.66 -11.16
C PHE A 44 37.45 5.14 -11.02
N GLU A 45 38.06 4.39 -11.95
CA GLU A 45 38.32 2.96 -11.72
C GLU A 45 39.27 2.74 -10.54
N LYS A 46 40.33 3.56 -10.41
CA LYS A 46 41.27 3.48 -9.29
C LYS A 46 40.58 3.78 -7.96
N ALA A 47 39.65 4.73 -7.92
CA ALA A 47 38.84 5.03 -6.73
C ALA A 47 37.79 3.94 -6.44
N ASN A 48 37.10 3.44 -7.48
CA ASN A 48 36.05 2.42 -7.36
C ASN A 48 36.59 1.07 -6.89
N PHE A 49 37.69 0.61 -7.48
CA PHE A 49 38.28 -0.69 -7.13
C PHE A 49 39.11 -0.63 -5.86
N ARG A 50 39.41 0.56 -5.29
CA ARG A 50 40.17 0.70 -4.03
C ARG A 50 39.55 -0.06 -2.87
N SER A 51 38.22 -0.03 -2.77
CA SER A 51 37.44 -0.75 -1.77
C SER A 51 36.29 -1.48 -2.44
N LEU A 52 36.38 -2.79 -2.59
CA LEU A 52 35.29 -3.62 -3.12
C LEU A 52 34.32 -3.96 -2.00
N THR A 53 33.01 -3.85 -2.24
CA THR A 53 31.98 -4.42 -1.36
C THR A 53 31.27 -5.51 -2.14
N ILE A 54 31.34 -6.76 -1.68
CA ILE A 54 30.79 -7.94 -2.38
C ILE A 54 29.63 -8.51 -1.58
N ASP A 55 28.55 -8.92 -2.25
CA ASP A 55 27.42 -9.61 -1.63
C ASP A 55 27.72 -11.13 -1.53
N GLN A 56 27.08 -11.84 -0.59
CA GLN A 56 27.35 -13.25 -0.30
C GLN A 56 27.19 -14.19 -1.52
N GLU A 57 26.29 -13.86 -2.44
CA GLU A 57 25.99 -14.64 -3.64
C GLU A 57 26.95 -14.33 -4.81
N ASP A 58 27.54 -13.15 -4.83
CA ASP A 58 28.37 -12.65 -5.93
C ASP A 58 29.87 -13.00 -5.77
N PHE A 59 30.24 -13.73 -4.72
CA PHE A 59 31.64 -14.05 -4.43
C PHE A 59 32.29 -14.92 -5.52
N GLU A 60 31.53 -15.79 -6.20
CA GLU A 60 32.04 -16.57 -7.35
C GLU A 60 32.41 -15.68 -8.55
N HIS A 61 31.83 -14.47 -8.64
CA HIS A 61 32.11 -13.49 -9.69
C HIS A 61 33.38 -12.68 -9.41
N LEU A 62 33.93 -12.73 -8.19
CA LEU A 62 35.17 -12.08 -7.80
C LEU A 62 36.35 -12.62 -8.63
N ALA A 63 36.31 -13.91 -9.00
CA ALA A 63 37.27 -14.54 -9.93
C ALA A 63 37.19 -14.01 -11.37
N LYS A 64 36.11 -13.32 -11.76
CA LYS A 64 35.88 -12.75 -13.10
C LYS A 64 36.39 -11.30 -13.24
N ILE A 65 36.92 -10.69 -12.18
CA ILE A 65 37.49 -9.34 -12.25
C ILE A 65 38.73 -9.34 -13.16
N PRO A 66 38.83 -8.43 -14.16
CA PRO A 66 39.97 -8.38 -15.07
C PRO A 66 41.30 -8.19 -14.35
N LYS A 67 42.33 -8.97 -14.72
CA LYS A 67 43.68 -8.93 -14.11
C LYS A 67 44.26 -7.52 -13.92
N ARG A 68 43.95 -6.57 -14.81
CA ARG A 68 44.41 -5.17 -14.77
C ARG A 68 43.83 -4.35 -13.60
N CYS A 69 42.66 -4.72 -13.07
CA CYS A 69 41.95 -3.96 -12.04
C CYS A 69 42.37 -4.39 -10.62
N TRP A 70 42.93 -5.60 -10.48
CA TRP A 70 43.36 -6.17 -9.21
C TRP A 70 44.42 -5.37 -8.44
N PRO A 71 45.42 -4.72 -9.08
CA PRO A 71 46.41 -3.91 -8.36
C PRO A 71 45.80 -2.69 -7.64
N TYR A 72 44.59 -2.28 -8.01
CA TYR A 72 43.89 -1.17 -7.36
C TYR A 72 43.12 -1.61 -6.11
N VAL A 73 42.86 -2.91 -5.93
CA VAL A 73 42.08 -3.45 -4.82
C VAL A 73 42.93 -3.48 -3.55
N LYS A 74 42.65 -2.56 -2.62
CA LYS A 74 43.33 -2.47 -1.32
C LYS A 74 42.49 -2.99 -0.16
N HIS A 75 41.17 -2.87 -0.27
CA HIS A 75 40.22 -3.32 0.74
C HIS A 75 39.11 -4.14 0.08
N VAL A 76 38.77 -5.28 0.69
CA VAL A 76 37.62 -6.08 0.30
C VAL A 76 36.69 -6.15 1.52
N TRP A 77 35.50 -5.58 1.36
CA TRP A 77 34.41 -5.59 2.32
C TRP A 77 33.33 -6.54 1.82
N LEU A 78 32.61 -7.15 2.74
CA LEU A 78 31.54 -8.07 2.39
C LEU A 78 30.23 -7.56 2.99
N ARG A 79 29.17 -7.56 2.18
CA ARG A 79 27.80 -7.29 2.64
C ARG A 79 27.19 -8.64 3.01
N ILE A 80 26.90 -8.78 4.31
CA ILE A 80 26.27 -9.97 4.87
C ILE A 80 24.79 -9.67 5.01
N GLU A 81 23.94 -10.36 4.24
CA GLU A 81 22.51 -10.42 4.54
C GLU A 81 22.30 -11.51 5.60
N LEU A 82 22.14 -11.09 6.86
CA LEU A 82 21.66 -12.01 7.89
C LEU A 82 20.17 -12.30 7.62
N GLU A 83 19.77 -13.58 7.57
CA GLU A 83 18.35 -13.94 7.43
C GLU A 83 17.51 -13.21 8.50
N LYS A 84 16.36 -12.67 8.09
CA LYS A 84 15.42 -11.97 8.97
C LYS A 84 15.04 -12.90 10.13
N TYR A 85 15.59 -12.61 11.31
CA TYR A 85 15.23 -13.30 12.53
C TYR A 85 13.78 -12.99 12.90
N TYR A 86 12.88 -13.95 12.70
CA TYR A 86 11.53 -13.88 13.25
C TYR A 86 11.61 -14.28 14.73
N PRO A 87 11.21 -13.43 15.68
CA PRO A 87 11.11 -13.87 17.06
C PRO A 87 10.07 -14.99 17.12
N MET A 88 10.48 -16.20 17.54
CA MET A 88 9.52 -17.20 18.00
C MET A 88 8.73 -16.57 19.16
N LEU A 89 7.49 -16.21 18.86
CA LEU A 89 6.48 -15.92 19.89
C LEU A 89 6.46 -17.13 20.83
N ARG A 90 6.74 -16.90 22.12
CA ARG A 90 6.48 -17.87 23.20
C ARG A 90 5.00 -18.22 23.18
N THR A 91 4.64 -19.24 22.40
CA THR A 91 3.40 -19.97 22.57
C THR A 91 3.69 -21.06 23.59
N GLY A 92 2.93 -21.06 24.69
CA GLY A 92 3.07 -22.01 25.78
C GLY A 92 2.75 -23.41 25.33
N SER A 93 3.77 -24.12 24.86
CA SER A 93 3.87 -25.57 24.81
C SER A 93 5.33 -25.86 24.56
N VAL A 94 6.03 -26.44 25.55
CA VAL A 94 7.38 -26.97 25.37
C VAL A 94 7.29 -28.11 24.36
N PRO A 95 7.86 -28.01 23.15
CA PRO A 95 8.24 -29.20 22.43
C PRO A 95 9.65 -29.53 22.91
N THR A 96 9.83 -30.69 23.54
CA THR A 96 11.15 -31.34 23.61
C THR A 96 11.65 -31.51 22.19
N LEU A 97 12.43 -30.55 21.71
CA LEU A 97 13.03 -30.55 20.39
C LEU A 97 14.48 -30.99 20.56
N SER A 98 14.73 -32.18 20.02
CA SER A 98 16.05 -32.76 19.80
C SER A 98 16.99 -31.73 19.17
N ASN A 99 18.26 -31.82 19.56
CA ASN A 99 19.45 -31.04 19.18
C ASN A 99 19.77 -30.94 17.67
N THR A 100 18.79 -30.68 16.78
CA THR A 100 19.00 -30.86 15.33
C THR A 100 18.52 -29.70 14.44
N VAL A 101 18.04 -28.57 14.98
CA VAL A 101 17.52 -27.46 14.16
C VAL A 101 18.49 -26.28 14.02
N ASP A 102 19.31 -25.99 15.03
CA ASP A 102 20.30 -24.89 14.96
C ASP A 102 21.51 -25.21 14.07
N GLU A 103 21.87 -26.50 13.92
CA GLU A 103 22.98 -26.89 13.02
C GLU A 103 22.64 -26.79 11.52
N LYS A 104 21.36 -26.63 11.14
CA LYS A 104 20.94 -26.66 9.73
C LYS A 104 20.89 -25.30 9.03
N HIS A 105 20.93 -24.18 9.77
CA HIS A 105 20.71 -22.84 9.19
C HIS A 105 21.96 -21.97 9.07
N ALA A 106 23.11 -22.39 9.61
CA ALA A 106 24.41 -21.85 9.20
C ALA A 106 24.93 -22.70 8.04
N ARG A 107 24.94 -22.19 6.79
CA ARG A 107 25.62 -22.87 5.67
C ARG A 107 27.06 -23.16 6.12
N LYS A 108 27.48 -24.43 6.12
CA LYS A 108 28.90 -24.77 6.31
C LYS A 108 29.70 -24.06 5.21
N PRO A 109 30.68 -23.21 5.56
CA PRO A 109 31.48 -22.49 4.57
C PRO A 109 32.21 -23.51 3.69
N ASN A 110 32.27 -23.21 2.39
CA ASN A 110 32.90 -24.11 1.43
C ASN A 110 34.44 -24.01 1.57
N PRO A 111 35.15 -25.10 1.90
CA PRO A 111 36.59 -25.07 2.18
C PRO A 111 37.42 -24.56 0.99
N TYR A 112 36.96 -24.78 -0.24
CA TYR A 112 37.61 -24.26 -1.44
C TYR A 112 37.69 -22.73 -1.48
N ILE A 113 36.71 -22.04 -0.86
CA ILE A 113 36.64 -20.58 -0.81
C ILE A 113 37.72 -20.03 0.14
N GLY A 114 37.90 -20.65 1.31
CA GLY A 114 38.94 -20.27 2.26
C GLY A 114 40.34 -20.41 1.66
N MET A 115 40.58 -21.52 0.94
CA MET A 115 41.85 -21.76 0.26
C MET A 115 42.12 -20.76 -0.87
N ALA A 116 41.11 -20.46 -1.68
CA ALA A 116 41.24 -19.50 -2.78
C ALA A 116 41.49 -18.08 -2.28
N LEU A 117 40.81 -17.68 -1.21
CA LEU A 117 41.00 -16.37 -0.59
C LEU A 117 42.39 -16.23 0.02
N ALA A 118 42.90 -17.27 0.69
CA ALA A 118 44.26 -17.28 1.25
C ALA A 118 45.32 -16.99 0.17
N ASN A 119 45.25 -17.65 -0.99
CA ASN A 119 46.15 -17.41 -2.13
C ASN A 119 46.02 -15.98 -2.68
N LYS A 120 44.80 -15.47 -2.82
CA LYS A 120 44.56 -14.14 -3.41
C LYS A 120 44.87 -12.98 -2.45
N SER A 121 44.89 -13.25 -1.14
CA SER A 121 45.08 -12.23 -0.11
C SER A 121 46.52 -11.72 0.05
N LEU A 122 47.50 -12.32 -0.65
CA LEU A 122 48.93 -12.00 -0.53
C LEU A 122 49.28 -10.52 -0.79
N GLY A 123 48.45 -9.81 -1.57
CA GLY A 123 48.65 -8.40 -1.93
C GLY A 123 47.71 -7.41 -1.22
N PHE A 124 46.99 -7.81 -0.18
CA PHE A 124 46.04 -6.92 0.51
C PHE A 124 46.66 -6.21 1.72
N ASP A 125 46.22 -4.96 1.94
CA ASP A 125 46.62 -4.16 3.11
C ASP A 125 45.75 -4.52 4.34
N ASN A 126 44.45 -4.74 4.15
CA ASN A 126 43.51 -5.16 5.20
C ASN A 126 42.50 -6.17 4.62
N LEU A 127 42.25 -7.27 5.33
CA LEU A 127 41.28 -8.30 4.95
C LEU A 127 40.31 -8.60 6.10
N ALA A 128 39.02 -8.54 5.83
CA ALA A 128 37.97 -8.99 6.74
C ALA A 128 37.01 -9.93 5.99
N ALA A 129 36.95 -11.20 6.40
CA ALA A 129 36.09 -12.21 5.79
C ALA A 129 35.34 -12.99 6.88
N THR A 130 34.18 -12.48 7.26
CA THR A 130 33.34 -13.01 8.33
C THR A 130 32.16 -13.82 7.76
N PHE A 131 31.77 -14.91 8.44
CA PHE A 131 30.69 -15.88 8.10
C PHE A 131 30.86 -16.73 6.85
N LEU A 132 31.72 -16.32 5.92
CA LEU A 132 31.92 -16.99 4.64
C LEU A 132 33.10 -17.94 4.60
N VAL A 133 34.16 -17.63 5.35
CA VAL A 133 35.40 -18.39 5.38
C VAL A 133 35.63 -18.88 6.80
N GLU A 134 35.83 -20.18 6.92
CA GLU A 134 36.28 -20.76 8.17
C GLU A 134 37.78 -20.48 8.33
N ALA A 135 38.15 -19.90 9.48
CA ALA A 135 39.54 -19.54 9.76
C ALA A 135 40.49 -20.76 9.68
N SER A 136 40.03 -21.95 10.09
CA SER A 136 40.84 -23.17 9.98
C SER A 136 41.22 -23.47 8.53
N ASP A 137 40.28 -23.32 7.59
CA ASP A 137 40.52 -23.63 6.17
C ASP A 137 41.45 -22.59 5.53
N PHE A 138 41.33 -21.32 5.93
CA PHE A 138 42.20 -20.24 5.47
C PHE A 138 43.65 -20.47 5.91
N PHE A 139 43.88 -20.83 7.18
CA PHE A 139 45.24 -21.02 7.71
C PHE A 139 45.84 -22.37 7.33
N GLN A 140 45.03 -23.42 7.16
CA GLN A 140 45.52 -24.72 6.65
C GLN A 140 45.95 -24.65 5.19
N ALA A 141 45.42 -23.71 4.40
CA ALA A 141 45.82 -23.49 3.01
C ALA A 141 47.22 -22.87 2.86
N TYR A 142 47.81 -22.37 3.95
CA TYR A 142 49.11 -21.71 3.94
C TYR A 142 50.21 -22.62 3.39
N LYS A 143 50.98 -22.09 2.43
CA LYS A 143 52.20 -22.72 1.92
C LYS A 143 53.41 -21.91 2.36
N PRO A 144 54.54 -22.54 2.75
CA PRO A 144 55.73 -21.83 3.25
C PRO A 144 56.30 -20.74 2.32
N GLU A 145 56.03 -20.85 1.01
CA GLU A 145 56.46 -19.90 -0.02
C GLU A 145 55.66 -18.58 -0.02
N TRP A 146 54.52 -18.54 0.68
CA TRP A 146 53.61 -17.40 0.68
C TRP A 146 54.06 -16.35 1.68
N ILE A 147 54.12 -15.09 1.24
CA ILE A 147 54.47 -13.93 2.09
C ILE A 147 53.45 -12.82 1.84
N TRP A 148 52.74 -12.41 2.89
CA TRP A 148 51.81 -11.28 2.86
C TRP A 148 52.58 -9.98 3.15
N ARG A 149 53.16 -9.39 2.11
CA ARG A 149 54.09 -8.26 2.26
C ARG A 149 53.48 -7.04 2.94
N ASP A 150 52.21 -6.75 2.64
CA ASP A 150 51.57 -5.49 2.98
C ASP A 150 50.39 -5.63 3.98
N LEU A 151 50.04 -6.86 4.38
CA LEU A 151 48.86 -7.13 5.21
C LEU A 151 49.07 -6.64 6.65
N ARG A 152 48.28 -5.63 7.04
CA ARG A 152 48.29 -4.99 8.36
C ARG A 152 47.18 -5.48 9.28
N SER A 153 45.99 -5.76 8.74
CA SER A 153 44.85 -6.25 9.52
C SER A 153 44.19 -7.48 8.88
N LEU A 154 43.93 -8.50 9.69
CA LEU A 154 43.22 -9.71 9.29
C LEU A 154 42.09 -10.05 10.28
N THR A 155 40.84 -10.11 9.80
CA THR A 155 39.68 -10.52 10.61
C THR A 155 38.95 -11.69 9.97
N LEU A 156 38.77 -12.78 10.72
CA LEU A 156 38.11 -14.01 10.26
C LEU A 156 37.09 -14.51 11.29
N THR A 157 36.20 -15.40 10.86
CA THR A 157 35.28 -16.14 11.76
C THR A 157 35.67 -17.60 11.85
N SER A 158 35.41 -18.23 13.00
CA SER A 158 35.62 -19.67 13.16
C SER A 158 34.53 -20.33 13.99
N TYR A 159 33.81 -21.29 13.41
CA TYR A 159 32.80 -22.07 14.13
C TYR A 159 33.43 -23.00 15.19
N LEU A 160 34.76 -23.12 15.24
CA LEU A 160 35.46 -23.84 16.31
C LEU A 160 35.41 -23.09 17.65
N LEU A 161 35.24 -21.76 17.63
CA LEU A 161 35.11 -20.94 18.84
C LEU A 161 33.69 -21.06 19.42
N ASP A 162 33.35 -22.24 19.92
CA ASP A 162 32.08 -22.58 20.60
C ASP A 162 32.42 -23.38 21.88
N PRO A 163 31.76 -23.12 23.03
CA PRO A 163 32.06 -23.81 24.29
C PRO A 163 31.84 -25.33 24.23
N LYS A 164 31.08 -25.84 23.25
CA LYS A 164 30.83 -27.27 23.05
C LYS A 164 31.94 -27.98 22.26
N ARG A 165 32.86 -27.24 21.64
CA ARG A 165 33.96 -27.81 20.84
C ARG A 165 35.14 -28.21 21.71
N LYS A 166 35.97 -29.14 21.20
CA LYS A 166 37.15 -29.60 21.92
C LYS A 166 38.21 -28.50 21.95
N VAL A 167 38.78 -28.26 23.13
CA VAL A 167 39.83 -27.27 23.37
C VAL A 167 41.06 -27.50 22.46
N ASP A 168 41.38 -28.75 22.15
CA ASP A 168 42.50 -29.10 21.26
C ASP A 168 42.31 -28.61 19.81
N GLU A 169 41.07 -28.62 19.29
CA GLU A 169 40.77 -28.15 17.93
C GLU A 169 40.90 -26.61 17.83
N ILE A 170 40.46 -25.90 18.87
CA ILE A 170 40.63 -24.45 19.00
C ILE A 170 42.12 -24.10 19.04
N ASN A 171 42.87 -24.80 19.90
CA ASN A 171 44.30 -24.59 20.07
C ASN A 171 45.09 -24.89 18.78
N GLY A 172 44.73 -25.95 18.05
CA GLY A 172 45.34 -26.29 16.76
C GLY A 172 45.11 -25.23 15.68
N MET A 173 43.91 -24.66 15.61
CA MET A 173 43.59 -23.55 14.70
C MET A 173 44.38 -22.28 15.05
N LEU A 174 44.45 -21.90 16.33
CA LEU A 174 45.22 -20.74 16.78
C LEU A 174 46.73 -20.90 16.58
N GLN A 175 47.24 -22.13 16.67
CA GLN A 175 48.63 -22.44 16.33
C GLN A 175 48.89 -22.27 14.82
N ALA A 176 48.00 -22.79 13.96
CA ALA A 176 48.11 -22.61 12.51
C ALA A 176 48.07 -21.13 12.11
N ALA A 177 47.19 -20.35 12.74
CA ALA A 177 47.13 -18.90 12.56
C ALA A 177 48.45 -18.21 12.94
N GLY A 178 49.06 -18.59 14.07
CA GLY A 178 50.35 -18.05 14.50
C GLY A 178 51.50 -18.41 13.55
N VAL A 179 51.51 -19.62 12.98
CA VAL A 179 52.50 -20.03 11.98
C VAL A 179 52.35 -19.22 10.69
N ALA A 180 51.13 -19.03 10.20
CA ALA A 180 50.87 -18.19 9.02
C ALA A 180 51.27 -16.72 9.27
N ALA A 181 51.01 -16.20 10.48
CA ALA A 181 51.35 -14.82 10.86
C ALA A 181 52.87 -14.53 10.85
N LEU A 182 53.74 -15.55 10.97
CA LEU A 182 55.20 -15.39 10.78
C LEU A 182 55.59 -14.98 9.35
N ALA A 183 54.69 -15.16 8.38
CA ALA A 183 54.84 -14.75 7.00
C ALA A 183 54.09 -13.44 6.66
N MET A 184 53.62 -12.71 7.68
CA MET A 184 52.89 -11.44 7.56
C MET A 184 53.67 -10.29 8.24
N PRO A 185 54.77 -9.79 7.66
CA PRO A 185 55.69 -8.85 8.32
C PRO A 185 55.07 -7.52 8.78
N MET A 186 53.99 -7.06 8.13
CA MET A 186 53.33 -5.79 8.46
C MET A 186 52.11 -5.94 9.38
N LEU A 187 51.84 -7.16 9.88
CA LEU A 187 50.61 -7.48 10.64
C LEU A 187 50.56 -6.75 11.98
N GLN A 188 49.63 -5.81 12.12
CA GLN A 188 49.37 -5.04 13.34
C GLN A 188 48.22 -5.66 14.16
N THR A 189 47.17 -6.15 13.49
CA THR A 189 45.98 -6.69 14.15
C THR A 189 45.50 -7.98 13.49
N LEU A 190 45.22 -9.00 14.29
CA LEU A 190 44.55 -10.22 13.83
C LEU A 190 43.43 -10.59 14.80
N GLU A 191 42.20 -10.71 14.30
CA GLU A 191 41.02 -11.04 15.10
C GLU A 191 40.31 -12.28 14.53
N ILE A 192 40.09 -13.29 15.36
CA ILE A 192 39.28 -14.48 15.03
C ILE A 192 38.17 -14.58 16.05
N TRP A 193 36.92 -14.61 15.59
CA TRP A 193 35.77 -14.55 16.51
C TRP A 193 34.60 -15.42 16.06
N ASN A 194 33.69 -15.67 16.98
CA ASN A 194 32.42 -16.34 16.73
C ASN A 194 31.40 -15.95 17.80
N GLY A 195 30.12 -16.13 17.49
CA GLY A 195 29.05 -15.96 18.47
C GLY A 195 27.77 -16.66 18.07
N GLY A 196 26.88 -16.82 19.04
CA GLY A 196 25.57 -17.40 18.87
C GLY A 196 24.70 -17.08 20.07
N VAL A 197 23.48 -17.61 20.11
CA VAL A 197 22.58 -17.37 21.24
C VAL A 197 23.22 -17.94 22.51
N GLY A 198 23.50 -17.07 23.48
CA GLY A 198 24.09 -17.42 24.78
C GLY A 198 25.60 -17.69 24.80
N HIS A 199 26.34 -17.50 23.69
CA HIS A 199 27.81 -17.62 23.71
C HIS A 199 28.50 -16.66 22.73
N ALA A 200 29.69 -16.19 23.10
CA ALA A 200 30.53 -15.33 22.26
C ALA A 200 32.00 -15.50 22.63
N ALA A 201 32.90 -15.50 21.64
CA ALA A 201 34.34 -15.49 21.85
C ALA A 201 35.10 -14.74 20.75
N VAL A 202 36.17 -14.06 21.15
CA VAL A 202 37.17 -13.48 20.27
C VAL A 202 38.58 -13.78 20.79
N PHE A 203 39.42 -14.25 19.87
CA PHE A 203 40.87 -14.22 19.99
C PHE A 203 41.39 -13.02 19.19
N ALA A 204 42.22 -12.19 19.81
CA ALA A 204 42.85 -11.08 19.12
C ALA A 204 44.36 -11.03 19.38
N TYR A 205 45.13 -10.70 18.36
CA TYR A 205 46.53 -10.31 18.45
C TYR A 205 46.65 -8.84 18.05
N HIS A 206 47.32 -8.05 18.87
CA HIS A 206 47.56 -6.63 18.62
C HIS A 206 49.04 -6.32 18.83
N ALA A 207 49.65 -5.62 17.88
CA ALA A 207 51.03 -5.15 17.95
C ALA A 207 51.13 -3.69 17.52
N GLU A 208 51.56 -2.84 18.45
CA GLU A 208 51.65 -1.39 18.24
C GLU A 208 52.85 -0.82 19.02
N ARG A 209 53.72 -0.08 18.33
CA ARG A 209 54.87 0.65 18.93
C ARG A 209 55.77 -0.17 19.88
N GLY A 210 56.14 -1.38 19.48
CA GLY A 210 57.12 -2.21 20.20
C GLY A 210 56.54 -3.12 21.28
N GLU A 211 55.23 -3.10 21.49
CA GLU A 211 54.50 -4.02 22.36
C GLU A 211 53.61 -4.94 21.53
N ALA A 212 53.58 -6.23 21.87
CA ALA A 212 52.70 -7.23 21.26
C ALA A 212 51.92 -7.97 22.35
N ALA A 213 50.61 -8.11 22.17
CA ALA A 213 49.73 -8.80 23.10
C ALA A 213 48.74 -9.71 22.38
N ILE A 214 48.45 -10.86 23.00
CA ILE A 214 47.29 -11.70 22.65
C ILE A 214 46.21 -11.51 23.69
N SER A 215 44.96 -11.40 23.25
CA SER A 215 43.80 -11.30 24.13
C SER A 215 42.74 -12.35 23.81
N TRP A 216 42.11 -12.88 24.87
CA TRP A 216 40.97 -13.77 24.80
C TRP A 216 39.80 -13.14 25.54
N THR A 217 38.72 -12.82 24.83
CA THR A 217 37.49 -12.31 25.44
C THR A 217 36.33 -13.21 25.07
N SER A 218 35.62 -13.75 26.05
CA SER A 218 34.56 -14.73 25.78
C SER A 218 33.60 -14.92 26.96
N THR A 219 32.51 -15.66 26.73
CA THR A 219 31.55 -16.06 27.77
C THR A 219 31.98 -17.31 28.54
N TRP A 220 33.10 -17.96 28.16
CA TRP A 220 33.62 -19.16 28.83
C TRP A 220 35.15 -19.12 28.91
N ASP A 221 35.72 -19.73 29.95
CA ASP A 221 37.17 -19.69 30.12
C ASP A 221 37.90 -20.64 29.14
N LEU A 222 39.05 -20.20 28.63
CA LEU A 222 39.94 -20.99 27.76
C LEU A 222 41.39 -20.85 28.25
N VAL A 223 42.01 -21.96 28.61
CA VAL A 223 43.42 -22.00 28.99
C VAL A 223 44.28 -22.17 27.74
N PHE A 224 45.12 -21.19 27.43
CA PHE A 224 46.04 -21.28 26.30
C PHE A 224 47.12 -22.34 26.54
N ASN A 225 47.34 -23.18 25.52
CA ASN A 225 48.48 -24.09 25.52
C ASN A 225 49.81 -23.27 25.46
N PRO A 226 50.83 -23.57 26.29
CA PRO A 226 52.13 -22.89 26.26
C PRO A 226 52.78 -22.80 24.88
N TYR A 227 52.54 -23.78 24.00
CA TYR A 227 53.04 -23.76 22.61
C TYR A 227 52.45 -22.61 21.78
N ILE A 228 51.20 -22.22 22.01
CA ILE A 228 50.55 -21.10 21.30
C ILE A 228 51.22 -19.80 21.70
N VAL A 229 51.42 -19.60 23.00
CA VAL A 229 52.09 -18.41 23.53
C VAL A 229 53.51 -18.27 22.95
N ASP A 230 54.25 -19.37 22.80
CA ASP A 230 55.57 -19.35 22.19
C ASP A 230 55.55 -19.00 20.68
N VAL A 231 54.60 -19.54 19.91
CA VAL A 231 54.43 -19.20 18.49
C VAL A 231 54.10 -17.72 18.31
N TRP A 232 53.15 -17.18 19.08
CA TRP A 232 52.77 -15.76 18.99
C TRP A 232 53.85 -14.82 19.54
N ARG A 233 54.67 -15.27 20.50
CA ARG A 233 55.88 -14.56 20.93
C ARG A 233 56.88 -14.45 19.78
N LYS A 234 57.09 -15.52 19.01
CA LYS A 234 57.95 -15.51 17.82
C LYS A 234 57.42 -14.55 16.74
N VAL A 235 56.09 -14.46 16.56
CA VAL A 235 55.46 -13.49 15.66
C VAL A 235 55.77 -12.05 16.10
N GLY A 236 55.57 -11.73 17.39
CA GLY A 236 55.88 -10.40 17.94
C GLY A 236 57.36 -10.04 17.83
N TYR A 237 58.26 -10.99 18.10
CA TYR A 237 59.70 -10.79 17.97
C TYR A 237 60.14 -10.59 16.51
N LYS A 238 59.66 -11.44 15.59
CA LYS A 238 60.06 -11.41 14.18
C LYS A 238 59.53 -10.18 13.44
N ASN A 239 58.25 -9.84 13.65
CA ASN A 239 57.59 -8.77 12.89
C ASN A 239 57.76 -7.39 13.54
N HIS A 240 57.83 -7.31 14.88
CA HIS A 240 57.84 -6.04 15.62
C HIS A 240 59.01 -5.87 16.61
N ARG A 241 59.97 -6.82 16.64
CA ARG A 241 61.11 -6.84 17.58
C ARG A 241 60.71 -6.76 19.06
N CYS A 242 59.54 -7.33 19.41
CA CYS A 242 59.05 -7.36 20.78
C CYS A 242 59.58 -8.59 21.54
N GLU A 243 60.24 -8.40 22.68
CA GLU A 243 60.82 -9.50 23.49
C GLU A 243 59.80 -10.18 24.42
N LYS A 244 58.75 -9.47 24.83
CA LYS A 244 57.72 -9.97 25.77
C LYS A 244 56.33 -9.87 25.17
N LEU A 245 55.61 -10.99 25.14
CA LEU A 245 54.22 -11.05 24.71
C LEU A 245 53.29 -10.84 25.92
N GLY A 246 52.42 -9.83 25.87
CA GLY A 246 51.33 -9.65 26.84
C GLY A 246 50.20 -10.67 26.62
N ILE A 247 49.58 -11.14 27.70
CA ILE A 247 48.41 -12.04 27.63
C ILE A 247 47.27 -11.40 28.43
N GLU A 248 46.16 -11.11 27.78
CA GLU A 248 44.96 -10.54 28.40
C GLU A 248 43.79 -11.53 28.28
N GLN A 249 43.12 -11.84 29.39
CA GLN A 249 41.92 -12.69 29.38
C GLN A 249 40.76 -11.96 30.06
N ARG A 250 39.58 -11.98 29.42
CA ARG A 250 38.38 -11.31 29.91
C ARG A 250 37.16 -12.19 29.74
N LEU A 251 36.49 -12.49 30.86
CA LEU A 251 35.23 -13.23 30.87
C LEU A 251 34.02 -12.27 30.80
N ILE A 252 33.01 -12.61 30.01
CA ILE A 252 31.74 -11.90 29.89
C ILE A 252 30.69 -12.62 30.74
N GLU A 253 30.20 -11.97 31.80
CA GLU A 253 29.30 -12.57 32.79
C GLU A 253 27.81 -12.55 32.38
N ASP A 254 27.39 -11.67 31.46
CA ASP A 254 25.98 -11.48 31.09
C ASP A 254 25.61 -12.25 29.80
N THR A 255 25.36 -13.55 29.95
CA THR A 255 24.97 -14.43 28.82
C THR A 255 23.57 -14.17 28.30
N ASP A 256 22.67 -13.63 29.15
CA ASP A 256 21.26 -13.37 28.82
C ASP A 256 21.06 -12.13 27.92
N ALA A 257 22.09 -11.28 27.84
CA ALA A 257 22.18 -10.15 26.92
C ALA A 257 22.44 -10.56 25.47
N ILE A 258 22.98 -11.77 25.21
CA ILE A 258 23.32 -12.25 23.85
C ILE A 258 22.09 -12.92 23.23
N ARG A 259 21.14 -12.11 22.78
CA ARG A 259 19.90 -12.59 22.14
C ARG A 259 19.97 -12.55 20.63
N ARG A 260 20.83 -11.69 20.08
CA ARG A 260 21.04 -11.49 18.66
C ARG A 260 22.52 -11.46 18.34
N TYR A 261 22.82 -11.74 17.07
CA TYR A 261 24.18 -11.77 16.58
C TYR A 261 24.89 -10.40 16.64
N VAL A 262 24.13 -9.29 16.54
CA VAL A 262 24.67 -7.93 16.64
C VAL A 262 25.16 -7.60 18.06
N ASP A 263 24.50 -8.16 19.08
CA ASP A 263 24.86 -7.95 20.50
C ASP A 263 26.28 -8.47 20.78
N VAL A 264 26.69 -9.54 20.09
CA VAL A 264 28.04 -10.12 20.15
C VAL A 264 29.11 -9.11 19.74
N ILE A 265 28.90 -8.37 18.66
CA ILE A 265 29.89 -7.41 18.12
C ILE A 265 30.07 -6.22 19.07
N GLU A 266 28.98 -5.77 19.70
CA GLU A 266 29.00 -4.67 20.67
C GLU A 266 29.64 -5.08 22.00
N LEU A 267 29.36 -6.32 22.46
CA LEU A 267 29.91 -6.89 23.69
C LEU A 267 31.40 -7.24 23.58
N LEU A 268 31.84 -7.84 22.47
CA LEU A 268 33.24 -8.22 22.24
C LEU A 268 34.14 -7.01 21.96
N ARG A 269 33.58 -5.79 21.80
CA ARG A 269 34.30 -4.52 21.51
C ARG A 269 35.34 -4.63 20.39
N THR A 270 35.10 -5.48 19.38
CA THR A 270 35.99 -5.67 18.23
C THR A 270 36.21 -4.34 17.50
N LYS A 271 37.47 -4.00 17.17
CA LYS A 271 37.80 -2.69 16.61
C LYS A 271 37.30 -2.56 15.17
N LYS A 272 36.21 -1.79 14.94
CA LYS A 272 35.74 -1.08 13.70
C LYS A 272 35.86 -1.72 12.29
N HIS A 273 36.41 -2.92 12.11
CA HIS A 273 36.81 -3.46 10.81
C HIS A 273 36.10 -4.77 10.43
N VAL A 274 35.19 -5.25 11.29
CA VAL A 274 34.55 -6.57 11.15
C VAL A 274 33.39 -6.58 10.13
N ILE A 275 32.68 -5.45 9.98
CA ILE A 275 31.51 -5.30 9.08
C ILE A 275 31.57 -3.90 8.46
N SER A 276 31.15 -3.76 7.20
CA SER A 276 31.08 -2.44 6.55
C SER A 276 30.24 -1.48 7.40
N ARG A 277 30.67 -0.22 7.54
CA ARG A 277 29.92 0.80 8.29
C ARG A 277 28.48 0.93 7.78
N GLN A 278 28.29 0.71 6.48
CA GLN A 278 27.01 0.76 5.79
C GLN A 278 26.07 -0.39 6.19
N SER A 279 26.58 -1.62 6.30
CA SER A 279 25.81 -2.78 6.77
C SER A 279 25.52 -2.70 8.28
N LEU A 280 26.43 -2.09 9.05
CA LEU A 280 26.23 -1.83 10.49
C LEU A 280 25.18 -0.73 10.72
N ASP A 281 25.16 0.30 9.88
CA ASP A 281 24.14 1.35 9.88
C ASP A 281 22.79 0.85 9.34
N GLU A 282 22.76 -0.01 8.31
CA GLU A 282 21.54 -0.70 7.86
C GLU A 282 21.02 -1.70 8.90
N LEU A 283 21.88 -2.41 9.62
CA LEU A 283 21.50 -3.24 10.75
C LEU A 283 20.96 -2.37 11.90
N ARG A 284 21.61 -1.25 12.23
CA ARG A 284 21.10 -0.27 13.21
C ARG A 284 19.78 0.36 12.78
N LEU A 285 19.59 0.67 11.50
CA LEU A 285 18.34 1.20 10.94
C LEU A 285 17.24 0.12 10.86
N SER A 286 17.61 -1.14 10.63
CA SER A 286 16.70 -2.29 10.74
C SER A 286 16.29 -2.52 12.19
N ILE A 287 17.18 -2.25 13.15
CA ILE A 287 16.92 -2.28 14.59
C ILE A 287 16.09 -1.06 15.03
N GLU A 288 16.31 0.14 14.50
CA GLU A 288 15.48 1.31 14.78
C GLU A 288 14.08 1.18 14.17
N SER A 289 13.97 0.59 12.97
CA SER A 289 12.67 0.27 12.35
C SER A 289 11.96 -0.89 13.05
N LEU A 290 12.69 -1.86 13.62
CA LEU A 290 12.14 -2.88 14.52
C LEU A 290 11.79 -2.31 15.91
N MET A 291 12.54 -1.37 16.47
CA MET A 291 12.19 -0.65 17.70
C MET A 291 10.96 0.25 17.49
N PHE A 292 10.73 0.71 16.25
CA PHE A 292 9.49 1.41 15.87
C PHE A 292 8.29 0.45 15.77
N LEU A 293 8.51 -0.81 15.41
CA LEU A 293 7.48 -1.86 15.36
C LEU A 293 7.23 -2.57 16.71
N ASP A 294 8.23 -2.65 17.59
CA ASP A 294 8.13 -3.28 18.91
C ASP A 294 7.48 -2.33 19.94
N ARG A 295 7.68 -1.02 19.82
CA ARG A 295 6.91 -0.05 20.64
C ARG A 295 5.42 0.04 20.27
N ALA A 296 5.04 -0.40 19.07
CA ALA A 296 3.66 -0.39 18.62
C ALA A 296 2.90 -1.70 18.93
N SER A 297 3.60 -2.80 19.22
CA SER A 297 3.00 -4.14 19.43
C SER A 297 3.08 -4.65 20.88
N MET A 298 3.87 -4.02 21.75
CA MET A 298 4.04 -4.44 23.15
C MET A 298 2.89 -4.04 24.11
N TYR A 299 1.80 -3.44 23.62
CA TYR A 299 0.67 -3.02 24.48
C TYR A 299 -0.63 -3.81 24.33
N LEU A 300 -0.67 -4.90 23.54
CA LEU A 300 -1.95 -5.52 23.17
C LEU A 300 -2.09 -7.03 23.33
N LEU A 301 -1.13 -7.78 23.86
CA LEU A 301 -1.35 -9.19 24.24
C LEU A 301 -0.44 -9.65 25.38
N CYS A 302 -0.86 -9.40 26.62
CA CYS A 302 -0.73 -10.38 27.69
C CYS A 302 -1.72 -10.08 28.81
N ASP A 303 -2.77 -10.90 28.83
CA ASP A 303 -3.57 -11.16 30.02
C ASP A 303 -2.68 -11.64 31.17
N ASN A 304 -3.10 -11.25 32.37
CA ASN A 304 -2.48 -11.46 33.68
C ASN A 304 -2.44 -12.92 34.15
N THR A 305 -1.90 -13.85 33.37
CA THR A 305 -1.81 -15.26 33.82
C THR A 305 -0.45 -15.94 33.64
N CYS A 306 0.48 -15.38 32.86
CA CYS A 306 1.79 -16.01 32.65
C CYS A 306 2.93 -15.41 33.50
N LEU A 307 2.76 -14.20 34.07
CA LEU A 307 3.76 -13.57 34.93
C LEU A 307 3.85 -14.21 36.33
N ALA A 308 2.81 -14.92 36.76
CA ALA A 308 2.77 -15.58 38.07
C ALA A 308 3.45 -16.97 38.09
N GLN A 309 3.67 -17.59 36.93
CA GLN A 309 4.32 -18.91 36.83
C GLN A 309 5.80 -18.84 36.43
N ALA A 310 6.24 -17.76 35.76
CA ALA A 310 7.65 -17.61 35.37
C ALA A 310 8.55 -17.05 36.49
N ILE A 311 7.99 -16.35 37.48
CA ILE A 311 8.76 -15.84 38.64
C ILE A 311 9.06 -16.96 39.67
N MET A 312 8.35 -18.08 39.63
CA MET A 312 8.50 -19.19 40.59
C MET A 312 9.60 -20.21 40.25
N ALA A 313 10.24 -20.17 39.08
CA ALA A 313 11.08 -21.27 38.61
C ALA A 313 12.59 -21.02 38.51
N ALA A 314 13.11 -19.82 38.80
CA ALA A 314 14.55 -19.57 38.68
C ALA A 314 15.09 -18.53 39.68
N GLN A 315 14.93 -18.78 40.98
CA GLN A 315 15.85 -18.25 42.01
C GLN A 315 16.01 -19.28 43.13
N SER A 316 16.78 -20.34 42.86
CA SER A 316 17.51 -21.00 43.94
C SER A 316 18.73 -20.14 44.29
N ASN A 317 18.76 -19.73 45.56
CA ASN A 317 19.85 -19.07 46.28
C ASN A 317 19.93 -17.53 46.15
N LEU A 318 19.04 -16.82 46.87
CA LEU A 318 19.40 -15.85 47.92
C LEU A 318 18.19 -14.97 48.35
N ARG A 319 17.80 -15.10 49.63
CA ARG A 319 16.89 -14.24 50.45
C ARG A 319 15.46 -13.97 49.95
N ARG A 320 14.48 -14.57 50.66
CA ARG A 320 13.03 -14.26 50.57
C ARG A 320 12.75 -12.76 50.73
N THR A 321 11.84 -12.22 49.91
CA THR A 321 11.36 -10.83 50.02
C THR A 321 10.00 -10.76 50.70
N ALA A 322 9.77 -9.72 51.51
CA ALA A 322 8.57 -9.52 52.32
C ALA A 322 7.24 -9.47 51.53
N ALA A 323 7.29 -9.35 50.20
CA ALA A 323 6.12 -9.37 49.33
C ALA A 323 5.58 -10.79 49.08
N GLU A 324 6.44 -11.82 49.11
CA GLU A 324 6.03 -13.22 48.91
C GLU A 324 5.33 -13.79 50.13
N ASP A 325 5.79 -13.45 51.35
CA ASP A 325 5.15 -13.86 52.60
C ASP A 325 3.74 -13.24 52.73
N ALA A 326 3.55 -11.99 52.32
CA ALA A 326 2.24 -11.32 52.35
C ALA A 326 1.24 -11.91 51.33
N LEU A 327 1.73 -12.39 50.18
CA LEU A 327 0.90 -13.00 49.14
C LEU A 327 0.49 -14.44 49.51
N ALA A 328 1.40 -15.19 50.13
CA ALA A 328 1.11 -16.52 50.67
C ALA A 328 0.07 -16.47 51.80
N GLU A 329 0.21 -15.51 52.73
CA GLU A 329 -0.73 -15.32 53.84
C GLU A 329 -2.13 -14.88 53.34
N PHE A 330 -2.17 -14.07 52.26
CA PHE A 330 -3.42 -13.68 51.61
C PHE A 330 -4.13 -14.86 50.92
N LEU A 331 -3.38 -15.73 50.22
CA LEU A 331 -3.91 -16.92 49.55
C LEU A 331 -4.38 -17.99 50.54
N GLU A 332 -3.66 -18.23 51.64
CA GLU A 332 -4.10 -19.13 52.71
C GLU A 332 -5.39 -18.63 53.39
N LYS A 333 -5.50 -17.33 53.61
CA LYS A 333 -6.70 -16.74 54.21
C LYS A 333 -7.94 -16.92 53.32
N TRP A 334 -7.81 -16.72 52.01
CA TRP A 334 -8.91 -16.88 51.07
C TRP A 334 -9.29 -18.34 50.81
N THR A 335 -8.31 -19.23 50.66
CA THR A 335 -8.55 -20.67 50.51
C THR A 335 -9.18 -21.27 51.78
N GLY A 336 -8.79 -20.78 52.97
CA GLY A 336 -9.42 -21.12 54.24
C GLY A 336 -10.88 -20.64 54.35
N ILE A 337 -11.20 -19.43 53.88
CA ILE A 337 -12.57 -18.89 53.88
C ILE A 337 -13.47 -19.66 52.90
N LEU A 338 -12.97 -19.95 51.69
CA LEU A 338 -13.66 -20.76 50.70
C LEU A 338 -13.84 -22.20 51.19
N GLY A 339 -12.80 -22.82 51.75
CA GLY A 339 -12.86 -24.16 52.32
C GLY A 339 -13.85 -24.29 53.48
N LYS A 340 -13.93 -23.28 54.36
CA LYS A 340 -14.92 -23.23 55.45
C LYS A 340 -16.35 -23.07 54.94
N ARG A 341 -16.59 -22.22 53.92
CA ARG A 341 -17.92 -22.08 53.27
C ARG A 341 -18.33 -23.31 52.46
N LEU A 342 -17.39 -24.06 51.89
CA LEU A 342 -17.69 -25.28 51.13
C LEU A 342 -17.98 -26.49 52.04
N ARG A 343 -17.46 -26.48 53.28
CA ARG A 343 -17.72 -27.51 54.31
C ARG A 343 -19.09 -27.36 54.99
N SER A 344 -19.71 -26.17 54.93
CA SER A 344 -21.05 -25.91 55.49
C SER A 344 -22.23 -26.25 54.56
N THR A 345 -21.97 -26.83 53.38
CA THR A 345 -22.99 -27.09 52.34
C THR A 345 -23.47 -28.55 52.36
N SER A 346 -24.78 -28.77 52.31
CA SER A 346 -25.43 -30.10 52.33
C SER A 346 -24.87 -31.10 51.29
N ARG A 347 -24.87 -32.40 51.63
CA ARG A 347 -24.43 -33.48 50.71
C ARG A 347 -25.25 -33.53 49.43
N THR A 348 -26.54 -33.20 49.47
CA THR A 348 -27.44 -33.22 48.30
C THR A 348 -27.13 -32.10 47.31
N THR A 349 -26.78 -30.91 47.80
CA THR A 349 -26.36 -29.79 46.94
C THR A 349 -24.97 -30.02 46.35
N ARG A 350 -24.09 -30.76 47.03
CA ARG A 350 -22.78 -31.15 46.49
C ARG A 350 -22.93 -32.16 45.33
N THR A 351 -23.79 -33.17 45.45
CA THR A 351 -24.03 -34.16 44.39
C THR A 351 -24.73 -33.55 43.16
N LEU A 352 -25.70 -32.66 43.39
CA LEU A 352 -26.35 -31.89 42.32
C LEU A 352 -25.36 -30.96 41.61
N ALA A 353 -24.49 -30.27 42.34
CA ALA A 353 -23.46 -29.41 41.76
C ALA A 353 -22.47 -30.23 40.91
N THR A 354 -22.03 -31.40 41.39
CA THR A 354 -21.12 -32.28 40.63
C THR A 354 -21.77 -32.87 39.38
N LEU A 355 -23.05 -33.25 39.44
CA LEU A 355 -23.81 -33.70 38.27
C LEU A 355 -24.00 -32.56 37.25
N SER A 356 -24.32 -31.35 37.72
CA SER A 356 -24.45 -30.18 36.84
C SER A 356 -23.12 -29.81 36.17
N LEU A 357 -22.00 -29.93 36.89
CA LEU A 357 -20.66 -29.71 36.37
C LEU A 357 -20.31 -30.77 35.31
N ALA A 358 -20.53 -32.06 35.61
CA ALA A 358 -20.27 -33.15 34.66
C ALA A 358 -21.11 -33.00 33.38
N LEU A 359 -22.40 -32.66 33.50
CA LEU A 359 -23.29 -32.40 32.37
C LEU A 359 -22.81 -31.19 31.55
N SER A 360 -22.36 -30.12 32.21
CA SER A 360 -21.81 -28.93 31.53
C SER A 360 -20.51 -29.22 30.78
N ILE A 361 -19.66 -30.11 31.30
CA ILE A 361 -18.41 -30.53 30.65
C ILE A 361 -18.72 -31.41 29.44
N ILE A 362 -19.66 -32.35 29.54
CA ILE A 362 -20.05 -33.22 28.41
C ILE A 362 -20.71 -32.39 27.30
N LEU A 363 -21.66 -31.50 27.64
CA LEU A 363 -22.27 -30.59 26.68
C LEU A 363 -21.25 -29.61 26.08
N GLY A 364 -20.29 -29.13 26.88
CA GLY A 364 -19.17 -28.31 26.43
C GLY A 364 -18.24 -29.05 25.47
N ALA A 365 -17.95 -30.33 25.73
CA ALA A 365 -17.11 -31.18 24.89
C ALA A 365 -17.80 -31.55 23.56
N GLU A 366 -19.08 -31.92 23.61
CA GLU A 366 -19.92 -32.19 22.43
C GLU A 366 -20.07 -30.93 21.57
N GLY A 367 -20.33 -29.78 22.20
CA GLY A 367 -20.40 -28.46 21.56
C GLY A 367 -19.07 -28.07 20.91
N SER A 368 -17.96 -28.28 21.61
CA SER A 368 -16.60 -28.05 21.09
C SER A 368 -16.32 -28.95 19.89
N ARG A 369 -16.66 -30.24 19.95
CA ARG A 369 -16.45 -31.19 18.86
C ARG A 369 -17.24 -30.80 17.60
N ARG A 370 -18.51 -30.42 17.75
CA ARG A 370 -19.34 -29.93 16.64
C ARG A 370 -18.81 -28.63 16.05
N TRP A 371 -18.37 -27.71 16.91
CA TRP A 371 -17.75 -26.46 16.49
C TRP A 371 -16.44 -26.69 15.72
N TRP A 372 -15.57 -27.59 16.19
CA TRP A 372 -14.33 -27.96 15.51
C TRP A 372 -14.57 -28.61 14.15
N LYS A 373 -15.52 -29.55 14.03
CA LYS A 373 -15.88 -30.16 12.73
C LYS A 373 -16.39 -29.12 11.73
N LYS A 374 -17.31 -28.25 12.17
CA LYS A 374 -17.84 -27.16 11.33
C LYS A 374 -16.73 -26.22 10.86
N ARG A 375 -15.81 -25.85 11.77
CA ARG A 375 -14.71 -24.94 11.45
C ARG A 375 -13.67 -25.55 10.52
N ARG A 376 -13.41 -26.86 10.60
CA ARG A 376 -12.58 -27.58 9.61
C ARG A 376 -13.19 -27.55 8.21
N HIS A 377 -14.47 -27.90 8.06
CA HIS A 377 -15.15 -27.84 6.77
C HIS A 377 -15.22 -26.42 6.20
N GLU A 378 -15.50 -25.40 7.04
CA GLU A 378 -15.49 -24.00 6.61
C GLU A 378 -14.09 -23.56 6.15
N ASN A 379 -13.02 -24.01 6.81
CA ASN A 379 -11.64 -23.71 6.39
C ASN A 379 -11.25 -24.40 5.08
N GLU A 380 -11.64 -25.66 4.88
CA GLU A 380 -11.39 -26.40 3.63
C GLU A 380 -12.15 -25.76 2.46
N GLN A 381 -13.43 -25.46 2.67
CA GLN A 381 -14.26 -24.76 1.70
C GLN A 381 -13.68 -23.37 1.38
N GLY A 382 -13.25 -22.64 2.39
CA GLY A 382 -12.63 -21.34 2.23
C GLY A 382 -11.34 -21.41 1.42
N ARG A 383 -10.43 -22.35 1.72
CA ARG A 383 -9.18 -22.55 0.96
C ARG A 383 -9.46 -22.85 -0.51
N LYS A 384 -10.46 -23.69 -0.79
CA LYS A 384 -10.86 -24.02 -2.17
C LYS A 384 -11.40 -22.81 -2.92
N LEU A 385 -12.33 -22.06 -2.32
CA LEU A 385 -12.97 -20.90 -2.94
C LEU A 385 -12.00 -19.73 -3.16
N VAL A 386 -11.05 -19.53 -2.23
CA VAL A 386 -9.98 -18.52 -2.39
C VAL A 386 -9.11 -18.87 -3.60
N ARG A 387 -8.73 -20.15 -3.77
CA ARG A 387 -7.92 -20.60 -4.91
C ARG A 387 -8.65 -20.39 -6.24
N THR A 388 -9.92 -20.75 -6.32
CA THR A 388 -10.74 -20.63 -7.54
C THR A 388 -11.41 -19.26 -7.73
N ASN A 389 -11.06 -18.26 -6.91
CA ASN A 389 -11.62 -16.90 -6.97
C ASN A 389 -13.16 -16.85 -7.04
N SER A 390 -13.83 -17.72 -6.28
CA SER A 390 -15.29 -17.88 -6.35
C SER A 390 -15.99 -17.45 -5.06
N TRP A 391 -17.26 -17.07 -5.18
CA TRP A 391 -18.14 -16.76 -4.06
C TRP A 391 -19.35 -17.69 -4.04
N LEU A 392 -20.04 -17.75 -2.90
CA LEU A 392 -21.28 -18.51 -2.75
C LEU A 392 -22.47 -17.57 -2.77
N HIS A 393 -23.50 -17.92 -3.55
CA HIS A 393 -24.79 -17.24 -3.53
C HIS A 393 -25.68 -17.82 -2.43
N ASN A 394 -26.15 -16.97 -1.52
CA ASN A 394 -27.15 -17.33 -0.52
C ASN A 394 -28.56 -17.07 -1.08
N LYS A 395 -29.56 -17.82 -0.60
CA LYS A 395 -30.98 -17.66 -1.01
C LYS A 395 -31.52 -16.25 -0.76
N ASP A 396 -30.97 -15.54 0.21
CA ASP A 396 -31.36 -14.16 0.57
C ASP A 396 -30.78 -13.09 -0.37
N GLY A 397 -30.05 -13.48 -1.43
CA GLY A 397 -29.34 -12.57 -2.34
C GLY A 397 -27.99 -12.06 -1.83
N SER A 398 -27.60 -12.44 -0.61
CA SER A 398 -26.26 -12.15 -0.07
C SER A 398 -25.19 -13.05 -0.67
N ARG A 399 -23.97 -12.54 -0.78
CA ARG A 399 -22.81 -13.29 -1.31
C ARG A 399 -21.83 -13.58 -0.20
N THR A 400 -21.41 -14.83 -0.04
CA THR A 400 -20.38 -15.22 0.91
C THR A 400 -19.05 -15.36 0.20
N ILE A 401 -18.06 -14.57 0.62
CA ILE A 401 -16.71 -14.58 0.09
C ILE A 401 -15.76 -15.07 1.18
N TYR A 402 -14.76 -15.86 0.80
CA TYR A 402 -13.65 -16.19 1.68
C TYR A 402 -12.45 -15.35 1.28
N VAL A 403 -11.81 -14.73 2.27
CA VAL A 403 -10.64 -13.87 2.07
C VAL A 403 -9.46 -14.48 2.81
N PRO A 404 -8.25 -14.53 2.24
CA PRO A 404 -7.07 -14.98 2.96
C PRO A 404 -6.85 -14.11 4.20
N TYR A 405 -6.64 -14.75 5.36
CA TYR A 405 -6.38 -14.07 6.62
C TYR A 405 -5.35 -14.86 7.42
N LYS A 406 -4.14 -14.30 7.53
CA LYS A 406 -2.97 -14.99 8.08
C LYS A 406 -2.77 -16.33 7.35
N ASP A 407 -2.71 -17.44 8.09
CA ASP A 407 -2.52 -18.80 7.56
C ASP A 407 -3.84 -19.52 7.20
N GLY A 408 -4.97 -18.81 7.29
CA GLY A 408 -6.31 -19.36 7.09
C GLY A 408 -7.19 -18.50 6.19
N THR A 409 -8.49 -18.78 6.21
CA THR A 409 -9.50 -18.04 5.44
C THR A 409 -10.55 -17.44 6.36
N SER A 410 -10.91 -16.19 6.13
CA SER A 410 -11.98 -15.50 6.84
C SER A 410 -13.24 -15.45 5.99
N LYS A 411 -14.36 -15.85 6.58
CA LYS A 411 -15.68 -15.80 5.94
C LYS A 411 -16.26 -14.40 6.04
N VAL A 412 -16.56 -13.79 4.90
CA VAL A 412 -17.18 -12.46 4.80
C VAL A 412 -18.51 -12.59 4.08
N VAL A 413 -19.60 -12.26 4.76
CA VAL A 413 -20.93 -12.20 4.14
C VAL A 413 -21.19 -10.76 3.70
N ILE A 414 -21.42 -10.58 2.41
CA ILE A 414 -21.78 -9.32 1.79
C ILE A 414 -23.29 -9.32 1.56
N ASN A 415 -23.98 -8.47 2.31
CA ASN A 415 -25.41 -8.25 2.15
C ASN A 415 -25.61 -7.13 1.14
N THR A 416 -26.35 -7.41 0.08
CA THR A 416 -26.76 -6.40 -0.88
C THR A 416 -27.77 -5.45 -0.23
N THR A 417 -27.68 -4.18 -0.60
CA THR A 417 -28.62 -3.16 -0.16
C THR A 417 -29.96 -3.32 -0.87
N LYS A 418 -31.05 -3.15 -0.12
CA LYS A 418 -32.41 -3.40 -0.66
C LYS A 418 -32.80 -2.29 -1.64
N PRO A 419 -33.48 -2.59 -2.77
CA PRO A 419 -33.94 -1.56 -3.72
C PRO A 419 -34.76 -0.44 -3.08
N LEU A 420 -35.66 -0.78 -2.14
CA LEU A 420 -36.45 0.21 -1.39
C LEU A 420 -35.58 1.20 -0.59
N THR A 421 -34.45 0.74 -0.05
CA THR A 421 -33.52 1.63 0.67
C THR A 421 -32.80 2.58 -0.29
N PHE A 422 -32.47 2.12 -1.50
CA PHE A 422 -31.93 2.98 -2.54
C PHE A 422 -32.92 4.05 -2.99
N GLU A 423 -34.20 3.71 -3.13
CA GLU A 423 -35.23 4.69 -3.49
C GLU A 423 -35.45 5.76 -2.41
N ALA A 424 -35.43 5.35 -1.14
CA ALA A 424 -35.52 6.28 -0.01
C ALA A 424 -34.32 7.25 0.00
N HIS A 425 -33.10 6.72 -0.15
CA HIS A 425 -31.89 7.55 -0.22
C HIS A 425 -31.85 8.42 -1.49
N ARG A 426 -32.32 7.91 -2.64
CA ARG A 426 -32.41 8.69 -3.89
C ARG A 426 -33.14 10.01 -3.68
N ARG A 427 -34.27 10.00 -2.97
CA ARG A 427 -35.04 11.22 -2.65
C ARG A 427 -34.22 12.18 -1.79
N LEU A 428 -33.49 11.65 -0.80
CA LEU A 428 -32.64 12.44 0.10
C LEU A 428 -31.48 13.13 -0.62
N PHE A 429 -30.85 12.46 -1.60
CA PHE A 429 -29.69 13.00 -2.31
C PHE A 429 -30.05 13.90 -3.50
N LEU A 430 -31.15 13.63 -4.22
CA LEU A 430 -31.55 14.39 -5.41
C LEU A 430 -32.44 15.60 -5.09
N ASN A 431 -33.27 15.52 -4.05
CA ASN A 431 -34.20 16.59 -3.65
C ASN A 431 -33.89 17.10 -2.24
N PRO A 432 -32.76 17.81 -2.03
CA PRO A 432 -32.45 18.39 -0.73
C PRO A 432 -33.49 19.46 -0.34
N PRO A 433 -33.79 19.65 0.96
CA PRO A 433 -34.77 20.63 1.40
C PRO A 433 -34.34 22.05 1.00
N ARG A 434 -35.29 22.87 0.52
CA ARG A 434 -35.05 24.24 0.01
C ARG A 434 -34.24 25.14 0.95
N VAL A 435 -34.36 24.92 2.27
CA VAL A 435 -33.62 25.65 3.32
C VAL A 435 -32.09 25.45 3.22
N SER A 436 -31.63 24.37 2.59
CA SER A 436 -30.21 24.09 2.38
C SER A 436 -29.53 24.99 1.34
N GLY A 437 -30.31 25.74 0.53
CA GLY A 437 -29.78 26.56 -0.56
C GLY A 437 -29.27 25.75 -1.77
N LEU A 438 -29.48 24.42 -1.76
CA LEU A 438 -29.27 23.52 -2.89
C LEU A 438 -30.58 23.46 -3.69
N GLY A 439 -30.52 23.66 -5.02
CA GLY A 439 -31.70 23.61 -5.89
C GLY A 439 -32.13 22.17 -6.24
N ASP A 440 -33.38 21.97 -6.64
CA ASP A 440 -33.93 20.68 -7.06
C ASP A 440 -33.03 20.01 -8.12
N GLY A 441 -32.60 18.77 -7.88
CA GLY A 441 -31.78 18.00 -8.82
C GLY A 441 -30.34 18.51 -9.03
N THR A 442 -29.91 19.55 -8.30
CA THR A 442 -28.55 20.08 -8.44
C THR A 442 -27.56 19.29 -7.60
N VAL A 443 -26.64 18.59 -8.27
CA VAL A 443 -25.36 18.21 -7.65
C VAL A 443 -24.74 19.53 -7.16
N PRO A 444 -24.36 19.66 -5.88
CA PRO A 444 -23.65 20.84 -5.42
C PRO A 444 -22.48 21.07 -6.37
N SER A 445 -22.44 22.22 -7.06
CA SER A 445 -21.34 22.46 -8.00
C SER A 445 -20.04 22.28 -7.23
N ALA A 446 -18.97 21.82 -7.89
CA ALA A 446 -17.64 21.75 -7.29
C ALA A 446 -17.15 23.11 -6.73
N GLN A 447 -17.91 24.20 -6.97
CA GLN A 447 -17.71 25.56 -6.47
C GLN A 447 -18.62 25.95 -5.29
N THR A 448 -19.56 25.10 -4.86
CA THR A 448 -20.33 25.35 -3.63
C THR A 448 -19.34 25.48 -2.48
N LYS A 449 -19.33 26.66 -1.84
CA LYS A 449 -18.31 27.02 -0.84
C LYS A 449 -18.35 25.99 0.30
N PRO A 450 -17.33 25.13 0.45
CA PRO A 450 -17.28 24.20 1.58
C PRO A 450 -17.11 25.05 2.85
N GLY A 451 -18.13 25.01 3.70
CA GLY A 451 -18.21 25.79 4.91
C GLY A 451 -19.21 25.17 5.88
N LEU A 452 -19.13 25.59 7.14
CA LEU A 452 -20.03 25.15 8.22
C LEU A 452 -21.42 25.78 8.07
N ASN A 453 -22.13 25.37 7.02
CA ASN A 453 -23.45 25.88 6.64
C ASN A 453 -24.53 24.81 6.84
N LEU A 454 -25.80 25.19 6.75
CA LEU A 454 -26.92 24.23 6.82
C LEU A 454 -26.83 23.15 5.73
N ALA A 455 -26.25 23.49 4.57
CA ALA A 455 -25.92 22.53 3.51
C ALA A 455 -24.95 21.42 3.98
N PHE A 456 -23.89 21.77 4.71
CA PHE A 456 -22.97 20.78 5.27
C PHE A 456 -23.69 19.85 6.24
N LEU A 457 -24.53 20.40 7.12
CA LEU A 457 -25.28 19.59 8.08
C LEU A 457 -26.19 18.59 7.37
N HIS A 458 -26.91 19.04 6.33
CA HIS A 458 -27.73 18.14 5.51
C HIS A 458 -26.89 17.05 4.85
N GLN A 459 -25.78 17.41 4.18
CA GLN A 459 -24.90 16.46 3.52
C GLN A 459 -24.34 15.43 4.50
N PHE A 460 -23.85 15.87 5.66
CA PHE A 460 -23.31 15.01 6.70
C PHE A 460 -24.38 14.06 7.27
N LEU A 461 -25.56 14.58 7.62
CA LEU A 461 -26.66 13.76 8.13
C LEU A 461 -27.16 12.75 7.08
N SER A 462 -27.15 13.12 5.80
CA SER A 462 -27.50 12.21 4.72
C SER A 462 -26.52 11.05 4.61
N LEU A 463 -25.20 11.31 4.70
CA LEU A 463 -24.19 10.26 4.74
C LEU A 463 -24.28 9.41 6.02
N MET A 464 -24.57 10.04 7.16
CA MET A 464 -24.77 9.35 8.43
C MET A 464 -25.97 8.41 8.41
N SER A 465 -27.03 8.72 7.66
CA SER A 465 -28.18 7.81 7.49
C SER A 465 -27.78 6.49 6.81
N ILE A 466 -26.76 6.51 5.94
CA ILE A 466 -26.19 5.30 5.33
C ILE A 466 -25.29 4.58 6.34
N MET A 467 -24.42 5.31 7.04
CA MET A 467 -23.44 4.73 7.97
C MET A 467 -24.10 4.11 9.21
N ILE A 468 -25.16 4.74 9.72
CA ILE A 468 -25.92 4.32 10.91
C ILE A 468 -27.42 4.26 10.54
N PRO A 469 -27.87 3.17 9.90
CA PRO A 469 -29.23 3.09 9.39
C PRO A 469 -30.27 2.89 10.50
N ARG A 470 -29.88 2.26 11.62
CA ARG A 470 -30.77 1.94 12.75
C ARG A 470 -30.02 1.99 14.07
N TRP A 471 -30.74 2.28 15.15
CA TRP A 471 -30.22 2.23 16.53
C TRP A 471 -29.80 0.83 16.98
N SER A 472 -30.35 -0.22 16.36
CA SER A 472 -29.94 -1.62 16.60
C SER A 472 -28.76 -2.08 15.74
N SER A 473 -28.17 -1.19 14.93
CA SER A 473 -27.01 -1.54 14.11
C SER A 473 -25.75 -1.72 14.96
N LYS A 474 -24.81 -2.51 14.45
CA LYS A 474 -23.51 -2.74 15.11
C LYS A 474 -22.76 -1.43 15.38
N GLU A 475 -22.89 -0.48 14.48
CA GLU A 475 -22.24 0.83 14.46
C GLU A 475 -22.81 1.72 15.55
N ALA A 476 -24.13 1.72 15.73
CA ALA A 476 -24.78 2.39 16.85
C ALA A 476 -24.31 1.81 18.19
N GLY A 477 -24.16 0.48 18.30
CA GLY A 477 -23.58 -0.18 19.48
C GLY A 477 -22.13 0.23 19.76
N LEU A 478 -21.29 0.32 18.72
CA LEU A 478 -19.91 0.80 18.84
C LEU A 478 -19.84 2.25 19.30
N LEU A 479 -20.68 3.14 18.76
CA LEU A 479 -20.75 4.54 19.18
C LEU A 479 -21.27 4.69 20.60
N LEU A 480 -22.27 3.92 21.00
CA LEU A 480 -22.77 3.91 22.36
C LEU A 480 -21.67 3.49 23.34
N SER A 481 -20.96 2.40 23.05
CA SER A 481 -19.81 1.97 23.84
C SER A 481 -18.74 3.07 23.91
N HIS A 482 -18.48 3.75 22.79
CA HIS A 482 -17.53 4.85 22.76
C HIS A 482 -17.96 6.00 23.67
N GLY A 483 -19.22 6.43 23.60
CA GLY A 483 -19.78 7.47 24.47
C GLY A 483 -19.67 7.13 25.96
N VAL A 484 -19.89 5.86 26.34
CA VAL A 484 -19.71 5.39 27.72
C VAL A 484 -18.26 5.56 28.18
N PHE A 485 -17.27 5.18 27.36
CA PHE A 485 -15.86 5.37 27.72
C PHE A 485 -15.44 6.84 27.75
N LEU A 486 -16.03 7.72 26.92
CA LEU A 486 -15.80 9.17 26.99
C LEU A 486 -16.31 9.73 28.33
N MET A 487 -17.53 9.37 28.73
CA MET A 487 -18.10 9.76 30.03
C MET A 487 -17.26 9.25 31.21
N LEU A 488 -16.84 7.98 31.14
CA LEU A 488 -15.96 7.37 32.14
C LEU A 488 -14.64 8.13 32.25
N ARG A 489 -14.06 8.56 31.11
CA ARG A 489 -12.82 9.33 31.10
C ARG A 489 -12.96 10.71 31.77
N THR A 490 -14.05 11.43 31.52
CA THR A 490 -14.31 12.70 32.19
C THR A 490 -14.51 12.50 33.69
N TYR A 491 -15.28 11.48 34.09
CA TYR A 491 -15.45 11.12 35.49
C TYR A 491 -14.11 10.81 36.19
N LEU A 492 -13.25 9.98 35.59
CA LEU A 492 -11.94 9.67 36.15
C LEU A 492 -11.06 10.92 36.29
N SER A 493 -11.17 11.87 35.35
CA SER A 493 -10.44 13.13 35.41
C SER A 493 -10.86 14.00 36.61
N LEU A 494 -12.15 14.00 36.97
CA LEU A 494 -12.64 14.65 38.18
C LEU A 494 -12.11 13.98 39.45
N VAL A 495 -12.09 12.64 39.50
CA VAL A 495 -11.60 11.89 40.66
C VAL A 495 -10.11 12.14 40.86
N VAL A 496 -9.32 12.15 39.78
CA VAL A 496 -7.91 12.54 39.81
C VAL A 496 -7.73 13.95 40.37
N ALA A 497 -8.51 14.93 39.90
CA ALA A 497 -8.41 16.31 40.40
C ALA A 497 -8.72 16.43 41.90
N ARG A 498 -9.68 15.66 42.43
CA ARG A 498 -9.98 15.62 43.87
C ARG A 498 -8.87 14.95 44.67
N LEU A 499 -8.35 13.82 44.19
CA LEU A 499 -7.24 13.10 44.83
C LEU A 499 -5.97 13.95 44.87
N ASP A 500 -5.69 14.71 43.81
CA ASP A 500 -4.54 15.62 43.79
C ASP A 500 -4.66 16.74 44.82
N GLY A 501 -5.87 17.28 45.05
CA GLY A 501 -6.12 18.22 46.14
C GLY A 501 -5.96 17.61 47.53
N GLU A 502 -6.31 16.33 47.70
CA GLU A 502 -6.11 15.57 48.95
C GLU A 502 -4.62 15.27 49.20
N LEU A 503 -3.89 14.86 48.16
CA LEU A 503 -2.45 14.61 48.22
C LEU A 503 -1.68 15.84 48.68
N VAL A 504 -1.96 17.02 48.08
CA VAL A 504 -1.28 18.26 48.49
C VAL A 504 -1.68 18.67 49.90
N ARG A 505 -2.95 18.50 50.29
CA ARG A 505 -3.39 18.74 51.66
C ARG A 505 -2.62 17.88 52.66
N ASP A 506 -2.48 16.59 52.38
CA ASP A 506 -1.84 15.63 53.28
C ASP A 506 -0.31 15.82 53.33
N LEU A 507 0.29 16.27 52.21
CA LEU A 507 1.69 16.70 52.12
C LEU A 507 1.96 17.93 53.00
N VAL A 508 1.17 19.00 52.86
CA VAL A 508 1.29 20.23 53.66
C VAL A 508 0.97 19.97 55.14
N ALA A 509 0.09 19.02 55.44
CA ALA A 509 -0.23 18.60 56.80
C ALA A 509 0.83 17.67 57.44
N GLY A 510 1.90 17.30 56.72
CA GLY A 510 2.95 16.42 57.24
C GLY A 510 2.50 14.97 57.49
N GLN A 511 1.39 14.52 56.91
CA GLN A 511 0.82 13.18 57.15
C GLN A 511 1.38 12.15 56.15
N GLY A 512 2.61 11.70 56.37
CA GLY A 512 3.32 10.80 55.45
C GLY A 512 2.59 9.50 55.09
N LYS A 513 1.87 8.88 56.04
CA LYS A 513 1.10 7.64 55.78
C LYS A 513 -0.11 7.87 54.87
N ALA A 514 -0.87 8.94 55.11
CA ALA A 514 -2.03 9.29 54.30
C ALA A 514 -1.59 9.70 52.89
N PHE A 515 -0.50 10.47 52.79
CA PHE A 515 0.13 10.83 51.53
C PHE A 515 0.58 9.61 50.72
N LEU A 516 1.29 8.65 51.33
CA LEU A 516 1.74 7.43 50.66
C LEU A 516 0.56 6.59 50.15
N TRP A 517 -0.48 6.41 50.96
CA TRP A 517 -1.71 5.72 50.54
C TRP A 517 -2.45 6.49 49.43
N GLY A 518 -2.44 7.82 49.47
CA GLY A 518 -2.93 8.67 48.41
C GLY A 518 -2.18 8.45 47.09
N ILE A 519 -0.85 8.30 47.12
CA ILE A 519 -0.05 8.00 45.93
C ILE A 519 -0.42 6.63 45.36
N VAL A 520 -0.58 5.61 46.20
CA VAL A 520 -1.00 4.27 45.75
C VAL A 520 -2.36 4.33 45.06
N LYS A 521 -3.35 5.03 45.64
CA LYS A 521 -4.65 5.26 45.01
C LYS A 521 -4.53 6.00 43.68
N TRP A 522 -3.68 7.03 43.64
CA TRP A 522 -3.44 7.83 42.44
C TRP A 522 -2.83 7.00 41.32
N CYS A 523 -1.82 6.18 41.61
CA CYS A 523 -1.22 5.25 40.64
C CYS A 523 -2.23 4.21 40.14
N GLY A 524 -3.02 3.60 41.03
CA GLY A 524 -4.06 2.65 40.64
C GLY A 524 -5.13 3.26 39.73
N LEU A 525 -5.58 4.47 40.05
CA LEU A 525 -6.51 5.23 39.21
C LEU A 525 -5.89 5.62 37.86
N GLY A 526 -4.60 5.97 37.85
CA GLY A 526 -3.83 6.28 36.66
C GLY A 526 -3.79 5.12 35.66
N THR A 527 -3.59 3.89 36.13
CA THR A 527 -3.62 2.67 35.29
C THR A 527 -4.99 2.49 34.62
N PHE A 528 -6.07 2.62 35.38
CA PHE A 528 -7.43 2.50 34.84
C PHE A 528 -7.79 3.64 33.86
N ALA A 529 -7.33 4.86 34.15
CA ALA A 529 -7.46 6.00 33.25
C ALA A 529 -6.67 5.78 31.94
N SER A 530 -5.49 5.17 32.01
CA SER A 530 -4.68 4.81 30.83
C SER A 530 -5.39 3.79 29.94
N TYR A 531 -5.94 2.71 30.53
CA TYR A 531 -6.77 1.73 29.82
C TYR A 531 -7.95 2.39 29.11
N THR A 532 -8.68 3.26 29.82
CA THR A 532 -9.82 4.01 29.25
C THR A 532 -9.38 4.83 28.03
N ASN A 533 -8.22 5.48 28.10
CA ASN A 533 -7.68 6.27 26.99
C ASN A 533 -7.28 5.41 25.78
N ALA A 534 -6.69 4.24 26.03
CA ALA A 534 -6.38 3.27 24.97
C ALA A 534 -7.65 2.72 24.31
N MET A 535 -8.67 2.40 25.11
CA MET A 535 -9.95 1.90 24.62
C MET A 535 -10.70 2.94 23.76
N ILE A 536 -10.68 4.22 24.14
CA ILE A 536 -11.25 5.31 23.33
C ILE A 536 -10.61 5.32 21.93
N LYS A 537 -9.26 5.30 21.84
CA LYS A 537 -8.54 5.28 20.55
C LYS A 537 -8.84 4.03 19.73
N PHE A 538 -8.95 2.87 20.39
CA PHE A 538 -9.33 1.62 19.74
C PHE A 538 -10.74 1.68 19.16
N LEU A 539 -11.71 2.16 19.95
CA LEU A 539 -13.10 2.30 19.52
C LEU A 539 -13.24 3.32 18.39
N GLU A 540 -12.53 4.44 18.43
CA GLU A 540 -12.45 5.41 17.34
C GLU A 540 -12.00 4.75 16.03
N SER A 541 -10.90 4.00 16.06
CA SER A 541 -10.38 3.28 14.90
C SER A 541 -11.36 2.21 14.40
N LYS A 542 -12.04 1.50 15.31
CA LYS A 542 -13.05 0.49 14.96
C LYS A 542 -14.30 1.10 14.33
N VAL A 543 -14.75 2.26 14.82
CA VAL A 543 -15.86 3.02 14.25
C VAL A 543 -15.51 3.49 12.83
N SER A 544 -14.31 4.04 12.62
CA SER A 544 -13.83 4.45 11.28
C SER A 544 -13.86 3.30 10.27
N ILE A 545 -13.38 2.11 10.67
CA ILE A 545 -13.41 0.91 9.81
C ILE A 545 -14.85 0.48 9.53
N ALA A 546 -15.74 0.49 10.53
CA ALA A 546 -17.13 0.07 10.35
C ALA A 546 -17.89 1.01 9.41
N PHE A 547 -17.69 2.32 9.57
CA PHE A 547 -18.20 3.36 8.69
C PHE A 547 -17.72 3.19 7.25
N ARG A 548 -16.41 3.06 7.05
CA ARG A 548 -15.82 2.82 5.72
C ARG A 548 -16.39 1.57 5.09
N THR A 549 -16.43 0.47 5.84
CA THR A 549 -16.93 -0.83 5.35
C THR A 549 -18.37 -0.73 4.84
N ARG A 550 -19.25 -0.02 5.55
CA ARG A 550 -20.64 0.13 5.12
C ARG A 550 -20.76 1.08 3.93
N LEU A 551 -20.08 2.21 3.97
CA LEU A 551 -20.21 3.22 2.92
C LEU A 551 -19.58 2.75 1.59
N THR A 552 -18.43 2.04 1.62
CA THR A 552 -17.85 1.40 0.43
C THR A 552 -18.79 0.35 -0.15
N ARG A 553 -19.43 -0.49 0.67
CA ARG A 553 -20.39 -1.50 0.18
C ARG A 553 -21.60 -0.85 -0.48
N TYR A 554 -22.16 0.18 0.15
CA TYR A 554 -23.26 0.95 -0.41
C TYR A 554 -22.89 1.57 -1.76
N ILE A 555 -21.70 2.16 -1.86
CA ILE A 555 -21.19 2.74 -3.11
C ILE A 555 -20.97 1.65 -4.16
N HIS A 556 -20.39 0.51 -3.81
CA HIS A 556 -20.16 -0.59 -4.77
C HIS A 556 -21.49 -1.15 -5.31
N ASP A 557 -22.51 -1.31 -4.47
CA ASP A 557 -23.82 -1.81 -4.89
C ASP A 557 -24.50 -0.87 -5.92
N ILE A 558 -24.32 0.46 -5.81
CA ILE A 558 -24.86 1.42 -6.80
C ILE A 558 -23.92 1.69 -7.98
N TYR A 559 -22.61 1.60 -7.78
CA TYR A 559 -21.59 1.84 -8.80
C TYR A 559 -21.50 0.66 -9.78
N LEU A 560 -21.52 -0.57 -9.28
CA LEU A 560 -21.47 -1.82 -10.04
C LEU A 560 -22.87 -2.43 -10.14
N ASN A 561 -23.73 -1.81 -10.96
CA ASN A 561 -25.10 -2.29 -11.20
C ASN A 561 -25.34 -2.67 -12.67
N GLU A 562 -26.52 -3.23 -12.94
CA GLU A 562 -26.96 -3.60 -14.30
C GLU A 562 -27.13 -2.39 -15.24
N ASN A 563 -27.28 -1.17 -14.72
CA ASN A 563 -27.41 0.06 -15.52
C ASN A 563 -26.05 0.64 -15.96
N LEU A 564 -24.94 -0.05 -15.68
CA LEU A 564 -23.57 0.31 -16.09
C LEU A 564 -23.11 1.67 -15.53
N ASN A 565 -23.51 1.97 -14.29
CA ASN A 565 -23.21 3.26 -13.65
C ASN A 565 -21.71 3.60 -13.61
N TYR A 566 -20.83 2.60 -13.46
CA TYR A 566 -19.38 2.79 -13.48
C TYR A 566 -18.86 3.36 -14.81
N TYR A 567 -19.45 2.97 -15.94
CA TYR A 567 -19.10 3.49 -17.26
C TYR A 567 -19.70 4.89 -17.45
N LYS A 568 -20.99 5.04 -17.13
CA LYS A 568 -21.72 6.30 -17.31
C LYS A 568 -21.12 7.44 -16.47
N LEU A 569 -20.70 7.15 -15.23
CA LEU A 569 -20.09 8.15 -14.35
C LEU A 569 -18.77 8.71 -14.91
N SER A 570 -17.97 7.91 -15.62
CA SER A 570 -16.67 8.37 -16.14
C SER A 570 -16.76 8.96 -17.54
N ASN A 571 -17.67 8.46 -18.38
CA ASN A 571 -17.69 8.75 -19.81
C ASN A 571 -18.87 9.63 -20.26
N LEU A 572 -19.97 9.68 -19.50
CA LEU A 572 -21.17 10.46 -19.86
C LEU A 572 -21.40 11.62 -18.88
N ASP A 573 -21.22 11.36 -17.57
CA ASP A 573 -21.46 12.32 -16.51
C ASP A 573 -20.16 13.00 -16.07
N GLY A 574 -19.96 14.28 -16.43
CA GLY A 574 -18.78 15.04 -16.01
C GLY A 574 -18.77 15.47 -14.53
N GLY A 575 -19.78 15.09 -13.73
CA GLY A 575 -20.02 15.66 -12.40
C GLY A 575 -18.94 15.38 -11.35
N VAL A 576 -18.22 14.27 -11.48
CA VAL A 576 -17.13 13.86 -10.57
C VAL A 576 -15.74 14.05 -11.20
N GLY A 577 -15.67 14.40 -12.49
CA GLY A 577 -14.44 14.48 -13.27
C GLY A 577 -13.76 13.12 -13.48
N GLN A 578 -12.50 13.13 -13.95
CA GLN A 578 -11.67 11.93 -14.07
C GLN A 578 -11.04 11.58 -12.72
N GLY A 579 -11.71 10.75 -11.91
CA GLY A 579 -11.16 10.34 -10.62
C GLY A 579 -12.11 9.63 -9.65
N ALA A 580 -13.14 8.92 -10.13
CA ALA A 580 -14.09 8.22 -9.25
C ALA A 580 -13.41 7.23 -8.29
N ASP A 581 -12.30 6.63 -8.73
CA ASP A 581 -11.41 5.80 -7.93
C ASP A 581 -10.82 6.55 -6.73
N GLN A 582 -10.38 7.81 -6.90
CA GLN A 582 -9.89 8.65 -5.82
C GLN A 582 -10.97 8.90 -4.77
N PHE A 583 -12.20 9.21 -5.19
CA PHE A 583 -13.32 9.43 -4.28
C PHE A 583 -13.63 8.17 -3.46
N ILE A 584 -13.64 6.99 -4.09
CA ILE A 584 -13.99 5.71 -3.45
C ILE A 584 -12.86 5.23 -2.52
N THR A 585 -11.60 5.41 -2.90
CA THR A 585 -10.45 4.83 -2.17
C THR A 585 -9.89 5.77 -1.11
N GLN A 586 -9.60 7.03 -1.46
CA GLN A 586 -8.91 7.97 -0.58
C GLN A 586 -9.89 8.86 0.18
N ASP A 587 -10.78 9.58 -0.52
CA ASP A 587 -11.65 10.58 0.12
C ASP A 587 -12.61 9.92 1.10
N LEU A 588 -13.16 8.77 0.73
CA LEU A 588 -14.01 7.97 1.60
C LEU A 588 -13.29 7.55 2.89
N THR A 589 -12.01 7.18 2.79
CA THR A 589 -11.19 6.79 3.94
C THR A 589 -10.94 7.97 4.87
N LEU A 590 -10.57 9.12 4.30
CA LEU A 590 -10.35 10.36 5.04
C LEU A 590 -11.65 10.83 5.71
N PHE A 591 -12.77 10.80 4.99
CA PHE A 591 -14.09 11.12 5.54
C PHE A 591 -14.44 10.24 6.73
N CYS A 592 -14.32 8.91 6.61
CA CYS A 592 -14.68 7.98 7.69
C CYS A 592 -13.79 8.13 8.92
N ALA A 593 -12.48 8.36 8.71
CA ALA A 593 -11.54 8.62 9.80
C ALA A 593 -11.86 9.96 10.51
N SER A 594 -12.05 11.03 9.75
CA SER A 594 -12.40 12.35 10.29
C SER A 594 -13.77 12.33 11.00
N ALA A 595 -14.77 11.63 10.46
CA ALA A 595 -16.09 11.51 11.07
C ALA A 595 -16.05 10.72 12.39
N ALA A 596 -15.24 9.65 12.46
CA ALA A 596 -15.05 8.88 13.69
C ALA A 596 -14.28 9.69 14.75
N ASN A 597 -13.22 10.40 14.36
CA ASN A 597 -12.48 11.30 15.25
C ASN A 597 -13.36 12.43 15.77
N LEU A 598 -14.25 13.00 14.94
CA LEU A 598 -15.16 14.09 15.33
C LEU A 598 -16.00 13.74 16.57
N TYR A 599 -16.45 12.49 16.69
CA TYR A 599 -17.24 12.04 17.82
C TYR A 599 -16.50 12.22 19.15
N SER A 600 -15.21 11.88 19.18
CA SER A 600 -14.35 12.07 20.36
C SER A 600 -13.86 13.50 20.52
N SER A 601 -13.47 14.15 19.42
CA SER A 601 -12.86 15.47 19.43
C SER A 601 -13.86 16.58 19.78
N LEU A 602 -15.15 16.41 19.46
CA LEU A 602 -16.23 17.28 19.96
C LEU A 602 -16.84 16.75 21.26
N GLY A 603 -17.11 15.44 21.33
CA GLY A 603 -17.86 14.85 22.44
C GLY A 603 -17.15 15.01 23.79
N LYS A 604 -15.85 14.72 23.84
CA LYS A 604 -15.10 14.81 25.10
C LYS A 604 -14.96 16.24 25.61
N PRO A 605 -14.47 17.23 24.82
CA PRO A 605 -14.42 18.61 25.28
C PRO A 605 -15.79 19.17 25.67
N PHE A 606 -16.85 18.81 24.96
CA PHE A 606 -18.21 19.22 25.32
C PHE A 606 -18.61 18.70 26.71
N VAL A 607 -18.43 17.40 26.96
CA VAL A 607 -18.71 16.79 28.26
C VAL A 607 -17.83 17.40 29.35
N ASP A 608 -16.53 17.57 29.09
CA ASP A 608 -15.57 18.20 30.01
C ASP A 608 -16.02 19.64 30.36
N ILE A 609 -16.39 20.46 29.36
CA ILE A 609 -16.87 21.83 29.56
C ILE A 609 -18.14 21.83 30.42
N CYS A 610 -19.14 21.01 30.11
CA CYS A 610 -20.38 20.94 30.90
C CYS A 610 -20.12 20.52 32.35
N VAL A 611 -19.35 19.45 32.55
CA VAL A 611 -19.08 18.87 33.86
C VAL A 611 -18.20 19.80 34.71
N PHE A 612 -17.10 20.32 34.17
CA PHE A 612 -16.23 21.24 34.91
C PHE A 612 -16.92 22.58 35.15
N SER A 613 -17.73 23.10 34.21
CA SER A 613 -18.50 24.32 34.43
C SER A 613 -19.52 24.16 35.55
N PHE A 614 -20.22 23.02 35.61
CA PHE A 614 -21.15 22.72 36.70
C PHE A 614 -20.43 22.60 38.05
N GLN A 615 -19.27 21.94 38.08
CA GLN A 615 -18.50 21.82 39.32
C GLN A 615 -17.90 23.16 39.77
N LEU A 616 -17.49 24.01 38.83
CA LEU A 616 -16.99 25.35 39.12
C LEU A 616 -18.10 26.29 39.60
N TYR A 617 -19.30 26.19 39.02
CA TYR A 617 -20.49 26.90 39.50
C TYR A 617 -20.76 26.59 40.98
N ARG A 618 -20.62 25.31 41.37
CA ARG A 618 -20.78 24.90 42.77
C ARG A 618 -19.67 25.40 43.69
N SER A 619 -18.44 25.61 43.20
CA SER A 619 -17.29 25.97 44.04
C SER A 619 -16.98 27.47 44.10
N LEU A 620 -17.23 28.25 43.04
CA LEU A 620 -16.99 29.71 42.99
C LEU A 620 -18.28 30.55 42.90
N GLY A 621 -19.44 29.92 42.73
CA GLY A 621 -20.73 30.61 42.62
C GLY A 621 -21.05 31.13 41.20
N PRO A 622 -22.24 31.74 41.02
CA PRO A 622 -22.79 32.10 39.71
C PRO A 622 -21.99 33.17 38.96
N LEU A 623 -21.41 34.15 39.67
CA LEU A 623 -20.66 35.27 39.05
C LEU A 623 -19.40 34.79 38.32
N ALA A 624 -18.62 33.90 38.93
CA ALA A 624 -17.43 33.33 38.32
C ALA A 624 -17.75 32.50 37.08
N TRP A 625 -18.88 31.77 37.11
CA TRP A 625 -19.35 31.00 35.96
C TRP A 625 -19.78 31.90 34.79
N ILE A 626 -20.52 32.99 35.05
CA ILE A 626 -20.91 33.96 34.01
C ILE A 626 -19.68 34.62 33.38
N GLY A 627 -18.70 35.04 34.20
CA GLY A 627 -17.46 35.64 33.70
C GLY A 627 -16.70 34.69 32.77
N LEU A 628 -16.58 33.42 33.15
CA LEU A 628 -15.87 32.40 32.38
C LEU A 628 -16.57 32.06 31.05
N MET A 629 -17.90 31.94 31.07
CA MET A 629 -18.69 31.75 29.84
C MET A 629 -18.63 32.98 28.91
N SER A 630 -18.68 34.19 29.46
CA SER A 630 -18.53 35.43 28.68
C SER A 630 -17.18 35.48 27.96
N ASN A 631 -16.09 35.18 28.68
CA ASN A 631 -14.76 35.10 28.09
C ASN A 631 -14.67 34.01 27.00
N TYR A 632 -15.34 32.87 27.20
CA TYR A 632 -15.43 31.80 26.21
C TYR A 632 -16.08 32.27 24.89
N PHE A 633 -17.27 32.87 24.98
CA PHE A 633 -17.99 33.35 23.78
C PHE A 633 -17.26 34.49 23.08
N LEU A 634 -16.62 35.38 23.84
CA LEU A 634 -15.84 36.49 23.29
C LEU A 634 -14.62 35.98 22.50
N THR A 635 -13.84 35.08 23.11
CA THR A 635 -12.65 34.50 22.46
C THR A 635 -13.03 33.67 21.23
N ALA A 636 -14.11 32.88 21.31
CA ALA A 636 -14.63 32.14 20.16
C ALA A 636 -15.07 33.05 19.00
N SER A 637 -15.72 34.18 19.31
CA SER A 637 -16.16 35.14 18.29
C SER A 637 -14.99 35.81 17.59
N ILE A 638 -13.94 36.18 18.34
CA ILE A 638 -12.71 36.78 17.80
C ILE A 638 -11.99 35.79 16.88
N LEU A 639 -11.75 34.56 17.35
CA LEU A 639 -11.06 33.54 16.57
C LEU A 639 -11.83 33.13 15.32
N ARG A 640 -13.16 33.06 15.37
CA ARG A 640 -14.00 32.79 14.19
C ARG A 640 -13.88 33.88 13.13
N LYS A 641 -13.84 35.16 13.54
CA LYS A 641 -13.73 36.30 12.60
C LYS A 641 -12.34 36.37 11.94
N LEU A 642 -11.30 35.93 12.64
CA LEU A 642 -9.91 35.94 12.16
C LEU A 642 -9.48 34.62 11.50
N SER A 643 -10.30 33.57 11.57
CA SER A 643 -9.99 32.26 10.99
C SER A 643 -10.01 32.31 9.46
N PRO A 644 -8.95 31.83 8.79
CA PRO A 644 -8.96 31.66 7.35
C PRO A 644 -9.88 30.51 6.92
N PRO A 645 -10.30 30.45 5.64
CA PRO A 645 -11.19 29.41 5.12
C PRO A 645 -10.43 28.08 4.88
N PHE A 646 -10.09 27.36 5.94
CA PHE A 646 -9.29 26.13 5.89
C PHE A 646 -9.88 25.04 4.99
N GLY A 647 -11.21 24.85 5.00
CA GLY A 647 -11.87 23.86 4.16
C GLY A 647 -11.66 24.10 2.66
N LYS A 648 -11.68 25.37 2.22
CA LYS A 648 -11.39 25.74 0.82
C LYS A 648 -9.93 25.48 0.45
N LEU A 649 -9.01 25.85 1.34
CA LEU A 649 -7.58 25.66 1.11
C LEU A 649 -7.24 24.16 0.96
N LYS A 650 -7.81 23.32 1.83
CA LYS A 650 -7.65 21.87 1.78
C LYS A 650 -8.31 21.23 0.55
N ALA A 651 -9.47 21.70 0.13
CA ALA A 651 -10.12 21.22 -1.08
C ALA A 651 -9.26 21.48 -2.35
N VAL A 652 -8.65 22.67 -2.44
CA VAL A 652 -7.77 23.02 -3.56
C VAL A 652 -6.46 22.23 -3.52
N GLU A 653 -5.88 22.02 -2.33
CA GLU A 653 -4.70 21.17 -2.13
C GLU A 653 -4.96 19.75 -2.64
N GLY A 654 -6.06 19.12 -2.24
CA GLY A 654 -6.41 17.78 -2.70
C GLY A 654 -6.70 17.68 -4.20
N ARG A 655 -7.13 18.77 -4.85
CA ARG A 655 -7.29 18.82 -6.32
C ARG A 655 -5.92 18.85 -7.02
N LYS A 656 -5.02 19.73 -6.58
CA LYS A 656 -3.66 19.83 -7.13
C LYS A 656 -2.85 18.55 -6.94
N GLU A 657 -3.03 17.87 -5.80
CA GLU A 657 -2.45 16.55 -5.57
C GLU A 657 -3.04 15.49 -6.52
N GLY A 658 -4.35 15.55 -6.78
CA GLY A 658 -5.01 14.70 -7.78
C GLY A 658 -4.47 14.89 -9.19
N ASP A 659 -4.31 16.13 -9.63
CA ASP A 659 -3.74 16.49 -10.94
C ASP A 659 -2.30 15.96 -11.09
N PHE A 660 -1.49 16.03 -10.03
CA PHE A 660 -0.13 15.48 -10.04
C PHE A 660 -0.14 13.94 -10.14
N ARG A 661 -1.04 13.26 -9.44
CA ARG A 661 -1.16 11.80 -9.49
C ARG A 661 -1.70 11.30 -10.83
N SER A 662 -2.63 12.02 -11.45
CA SER A 662 -3.17 11.64 -12.76
C SER A 662 -2.10 11.68 -13.85
N LEU A 663 -1.16 12.64 -13.78
CA LEU A 663 0.01 12.65 -14.66
C LEU A 663 0.90 11.41 -14.47
N HIS A 664 1.16 11.00 -13.22
CA HIS A 664 1.88 9.76 -12.96
C HIS A 664 1.15 8.52 -13.45
N ALA A 665 -0.17 8.45 -13.26
CA ALA A 665 -0.99 7.35 -13.77
C ALA A 665 -0.94 7.29 -15.31
N ARG A 666 -0.96 8.46 -15.99
CA ARG A 666 -0.79 8.55 -17.45
C ARG A 666 0.56 8.02 -17.89
N LEU A 667 1.64 8.39 -17.20
CA LEU A 667 2.99 7.91 -17.51
C LEU A 667 3.10 6.39 -17.35
N ILE A 668 2.52 5.82 -16.29
CA ILE A 668 2.52 4.37 -16.07
C ILE A 668 1.70 3.66 -17.15
N ALA A 669 0.54 4.19 -17.50
CA ALA A 669 -0.35 3.59 -18.49
C ALA A 669 0.25 3.55 -19.91
N ASN A 670 1.13 4.50 -20.24
CA ASN A 670 1.78 4.64 -21.54
C ASN A 670 3.30 4.56 -21.43
N ALA A 671 3.82 3.79 -20.47
CA ALA A 671 5.25 3.77 -20.13
C ALA A 671 6.09 3.21 -21.29
N GLU A 672 5.56 2.23 -22.00
CA GLU A 672 6.20 1.60 -23.14
C GLU A 672 6.28 2.57 -24.32
N GLU A 673 5.18 3.25 -24.67
CA GLU A 673 5.14 4.25 -25.72
C GLU A 673 6.08 5.42 -25.43
N VAL A 674 6.07 5.93 -24.19
CA VAL A 674 7.00 7.00 -23.76
C VAL A 674 8.46 6.53 -23.84
N ALA A 675 8.75 5.28 -23.47
CA ALA A 675 10.09 4.72 -23.57
C ALA A 675 10.55 4.57 -25.03
N PHE A 676 9.68 4.11 -25.93
CA PHE A 676 9.95 4.01 -27.36
C PHE A 676 10.31 5.36 -27.98
N TYR A 677 9.61 6.43 -27.60
CA TYR A 677 9.93 7.79 -28.06
C TYR A 677 11.12 8.44 -27.34
N GLY A 678 11.69 7.80 -26.31
CA GLY A 678 12.70 8.41 -25.44
C GLY A 678 12.17 9.63 -24.67
N GLY A 679 10.86 9.70 -24.40
CA GLY A 679 10.16 10.88 -23.87
C GLY A 679 10.36 11.19 -22.38
N ALA A 680 11.26 10.47 -21.68
CA ALA A 680 11.41 10.55 -20.23
C ALA A 680 11.73 11.96 -19.71
N GLU A 681 12.61 12.72 -20.38
CA GLU A 681 12.95 14.08 -19.95
C GLU A 681 11.76 15.05 -20.13
N MET A 682 10.96 14.90 -21.20
CA MET A 682 9.76 15.71 -21.40
C MET A 682 8.70 15.41 -20.32
N GLU A 683 8.42 14.14 -20.05
CA GLU A 683 7.48 13.75 -18.99
C GLU A 683 7.92 14.26 -17.61
N LYS A 684 9.23 14.21 -17.31
CA LYS A 684 9.82 14.81 -16.12
C LYS A 684 9.59 16.32 -16.04
N THR A 685 9.60 17.06 -17.15
CA THR A 685 9.25 18.49 -17.12
C THR A 685 7.79 18.74 -16.76
N PHE A 686 6.85 17.94 -17.28
CA PHE A 686 5.43 18.05 -16.93
C PHE A 686 5.19 17.73 -15.45
N LEU A 687 5.78 16.65 -14.95
CA LEU A 687 5.69 16.26 -13.54
C LEU A 687 6.29 17.32 -12.61
N ASN A 688 7.48 17.84 -12.93
CA ASN A 688 8.11 18.89 -12.12
C ASN A 688 7.30 20.20 -12.13
N LYS A 689 6.65 20.55 -13.24
CA LYS A 689 5.81 21.74 -13.35
C LYS A 689 4.61 21.65 -12.41
N GLU A 690 3.88 20.55 -12.43
CA GLU A 690 2.73 20.37 -11.54
C GLU A 690 3.15 20.21 -10.08
N TYR A 691 4.25 19.49 -9.80
CA TYR A 691 4.80 19.42 -8.45
C TYR A 691 5.20 20.80 -7.90
N LYS A 692 5.82 21.66 -8.72
CA LYS A 692 6.15 23.03 -8.32
C LYS A 692 4.90 23.86 -8.03
N SER A 693 3.83 23.70 -8.82
CA SER A 693 2.52 24.33 -8.55
C SER A 693 1.90 23.85 -7.24
N LEU A 694 2.01 22.55 -6.92
CA LEU A 694 1.52 21.99 -5.66
C LEU A 694 2.32 22.52 -4.47
N LYS A 695 3.65 22.51 -4.59
CA LYS A 695 4.58 22.97 -3.56
C LYS A 695 4.33 24.45 -3.20
N SER A 696 4.27 25.35 -4.18
CA SER A 696 4.08 26.78 -3.91
C SER A 696 2.75 27.06 -3.20
N TRP A 697 1.70 26.30 -3.54
CA TRP A 697 0.41 26.38 -2.87
C TRP A 697 0.49 25.90 -1.42
N MET A 698 1.16 24.78 -1.16
CA MET A 698 1.36 24.25 0.20
C MET A 698 2.17 25.22 1.08
N GLU A 699 3.24 25.81 0.54
CA GLU A 699 4.04 26.82 1.25
C GLU A 699 3.18 28.03 1.66
N GLY A 700 2.31 28.50 0.76
CA GLY A 700 1.34 29.57 1.06
C GLY A 700 0.36 29.21 2.17
N ILE A 701 -0.17 27.98 2.18
CA ILE A 701 -1.05 27.48 3.25
C ILE A 701 -0.31 27.43 4.59
N TYR A 702 0.93 26.94 4.61
CA TYR A 702 1.72 26.84 5.84
C TYR A 702 2.03 28.21 6.45
N MET A 703 2.37 29.20 5.63
CA MET A 703 2.64 30.55 6.13
C MET A 703 1.38 31.20 6.74
N LEU A 704 0.21 31.00 6.13
CA LEU A 704 -1.07 31.44 6.68
C LEU A 704 -1.37 30.75 8.02
N LYS A 705 -1.10 29.44 8.11
CA LYS A 705 -1.32 28.63 9.32
C LYS A 705 -0.42 29.06 10.48
N ILE A 706 0.85 29.39 10.23
CA ILE A 706 1.76 29.90 11.27
C ILE A 706 1.20 31.16 11.93
N ARG A 707 0.77 32.14 11.13
CA ARG A 707 0.23 33.41 11.65
C ARG A 707 -1.03 33.19 12.50
N TYR A 708 -1.92 32.30 12.05
CA TYR A 708 -3.13 31.95 12.81
C TYR A 708 -2.81 31.19 14.10
N ASN A 709 -1.93 30.18 14.03
CA ASN A 709 -1.55 29.38 15.20
C ASN A 709 -0.91 30.23 16.31
N ILE A 710 -0.11 31.24 15.96
CA ILE A 710 0.48 32.17 16.95
C ILE A 710 -0.62 32.93 17.69
N LEU A 711 -1.61 33.48 16.95
CA LEU A 711 -2.75 34.18 17.54
C LEU A 711 -3.60 33.25 18.41
N GLU A 712 -3.88 32.06 17.92
CA GLU A 712 -4.68 31.03 18.61
C GLU A 712 -4.02 30.60 19.93
N ASP A 713 -2.74 30.21 19.89
CA ASP A 713 -2.00 29.79 21.09
C ASP A 713 -1.88 30.93 22.11
N PHE A 714 -1.73 32.18 21.64
CA PHE A 714 -1.68 33.34 22.52
C PHE A 714 -2.98 33.51 23.33
N ILE A 715 -4.12 33.43 22.64
CA ILE A 715 -5.44 33.57 23.26
C ILE A 715 -5.75 32.37 24.16
N LEU A 716 -5.55 31.15 23.68
CA LEU A 716 -5.98 29.95 24.40
C LEU A 716 -5.06 29.57 25.57
N LYS A 717 -3.74 29.77 25.47
CA LYS A 717 -2.80 29.36 26.54
C LYS A 717 -2.56 30.48 27.54
N TYR A 718 -2.26 31.69 27.07
CA TYR A 718 -1.83 32.78 27.96
C TYR A 718 -2.98 33.64 28.46
N SER A 719 -3.88 34.09 27.57
CA SER A 719 -5.00 34.96 27.99
C SER A 719 -5.99 34.23 28.91
N TRP A 720 -6.33 32.98 28.61
CA TRP A 720 -7.19 32.17 29.48
C TRP A 720 -6.55 31.83 30.82
N SER A 721 -5.26 31.52 30.86
CA SER A 721 -4.56 31.28 32.13
C SER A 721 -4.55 32.54 33.00
N ALA A 722 -4.28 33.71 32.42
CA ALA A 722 -4.33 34.99 33.13
C ALA A 722 -5.74 35.29 33.68
N TYR A 723 -6.77 35.07 32.87
CA TYR A 723 -8.17 35.24 33.28
C TYR A 723 -8.57 34.24 34.39
N GLY A 724 -8.12 32.99 34.28
CA GLY A 724 -8.32 31.96 35.29
C GLY A 724 -7.69 32.32 36.64
N TYR A 725 -6.48 32.87 36.65
CA TYR A 725 -5.84 33.36 37.89
C TYR A 725 -6.61 34.50 38.54
N LEU A 726 -7.15 35.42 37.73
CA LEU A 726 -7.98 36.52 38.21
C LEU A 726 -9.30 36.02 38.82
N LEU A 727 -9.92 34.99 38.24
CA LEU A 727 -11.13 34.39 38.80
C LEU A 727 -10.86 33.51 40.04
N ALA A 728 -9.75 32.77 40.06
CA ALA A 728 -9.38 31.91 41.18
C ALA A 728 -9.02 32.72 42.45
N SER A 729 -8.56 33.95 42.27
CA SER A 729 -8.21 34.85 43.38
C SER A 729 -9.41 35.58 43.98
N LEU A 730 -10.53 35.70 43.24
CA LEU A 730 -11.75 36.40 43.71
C LEU A 730 -12.28 35.89 45.07
N PRO A 731 -12.48 34.57 45.31
CA PRO A 731 -12.96 34.10 46.61
C PRO A 731 -11.95 34.31 47.75
N VAL A 732 -10.66 34.42 47.43
CA VAL A 732 -9.58 34.63 48.41
C VAL A 732 -9.54 36.10 48.86
N PHE A 733 -9.70 37.04 47.91
CA PHE A 733 -9.65 38.48 48.19
C PHE A 733 -11.02 39.10 48.51
N LEU A 734 -12.12 38.54 48.00
CA LEU A 734 -13.49 39.02 48.18
C LEU A 734 -14.43 37.88 48.63
N PRO A 735 -14.34 37.43 49.90
CA PRO A 735 -15.10 36.27 50.41
C PRO A 735 -16.62 36.43 50.34
N ALA A 736 -17.13 37.68 50.45
CA ALA A 736 -18.54 38.00 50.33
C ALA A 736 -19.14 37.66 48.94
N TRP A 737 -18.29 37.54 47.92
CA TRP A 737 -18.69 37.26 46.54
C TRP A 737 -18.46 35.78 46.13
N GLY A 738 -17.95 34.95 47.05
CA GLY A 738 -17.58 33.53 46.82
C GLY A 738 -18.73 32.51 46.89
N GLY A 739 -19.99 32.94 46.95
CA GLY A 739 -21.16 32.06 46.95
C GLY A 739 -21.33 31.20 48.21
N VAL A 740 -22.06 30.07 48.08
CA VAL A 740 -22.48 29.19 49.20
C VAL A 740 -21.29 28.60 49.97
N GLY A 741 -20.15 28.38 49.30
CA GLY A 741 -18.91 27.93 49.95
C GLY A 741 -18.24 29.00 50.82
N GLY A 742 -18.27 30.26 50.39
CA GLY A 742 -17.78 31.40 51.19
C GLY A 742 -18.71 31.72 52.38
N ALA A 743 -20.02 31.51 52.21
CA ALA A 743 -21.02 31.70 53.28
C ALA A 743 -20.89 30.65 54.39
N ALA A 744 -20.60 29.39 54.06
CA ALA A 744 -20.33 28.34 55.04
C ALA A 744 -19.01 28.59 55.82
N GLU A 745 -17.98 29.14 55.17
CA GLU A 745 -16.71 29.51 55.81
C GLU A 745 -16.83 30.71 56.77
N MET A 746 -17.78 31.62 56.54
CA MET A 746 -18.09 32.71 57.49
C MET A 746 -18.81 32.20 58.75
N ALA A 747 -19.46 31.04 58.69
CA ALA A 747 -20.21 30.46 59.80
C ALA A 747 -19.36 29.55 60.73
N GLU A 748 -18.23 28.97 60.27
CA GLU A 748 -17.35 28.12 61.09
C GLU A 748 -16.19 28.88 61.74
N GLY A 749 -16.33 29.19 63.03
CA GLY A 749 -15.33 29.82 63.90
C GLY A 749 -14.19 28.89 64.38
N GLY A 750 -13.57 28.10 63.49
CA GLY A 750 -12.48 27.15 63.84
C GLY A 750 -11.04 27.66 63.58
N GLU A 751 -10.10 27.19 64.41
CA GLU A 751 -8.66 27.53 64.53
C GLU A 751 -7.89 27.93 63.24
N LYS A 752 -6.97 28.90 63.38
CA LYS A 752 -6.16 29.50 62.29
C LYS A 752 -5.46 28.47 61.37
N GLY A 753 -4.99 27.33 61.90
CA GLY A 753 -4.29 26.30 61.10
C GLY A 753 -5.18 25.46 60.19
N GLY A 754 -6.45 25.22 60.56
CA GLY A 754 -7.40 24.46 59.74
C GLY A 754 -7.90 25.25 58.53
N ARG A 755 -8.00 26.57 58.68
CA ARG A 755 -8.52 27.51 57.68
C ARG A 755 -7.60 27.67 56.48
N GLU A 756 -6.29 27.78 56.70
CA GLU A 756 -5.28 27.87 55.62
C GLU A 756 -5.20 26.57 54.80
N ARG A 757 -5.29 25.41 55.48
CA ARG A 757 -5.26 24.09 54.85
C ARG A 757 -6.44 23.85 53.91
N ASN A 758 -7.66 24.21 54.32
CA ASN A 758 -8.86 24.07 53.49
C ASN A 758 -8.86 25.08 52.33
N ARG A 759 -8.40 26.33 52.55
CA ARG A 759 -8.22 27.33 51.48
C ARG A 759 -7.24 26.87 50.41
N MET A 760 -6.12 26.25 50.80
CA MET A 760 -5.14 25.70 49.86
C MET A 760 -5.73 24.53 49.05
N LYS A 761 -6.45 23.60 49.69
CA LYS A 761 -7.14 22.50 48.99
C LYS A 761 -8.14 23.04 47.96
N SER A 762 -8.98 23.99 48.36
CA SER A 762 -9.99 24.61 47.48
C SER A 762 -9.36 25.40 46.35
N PHE A 763 -8.29 26.15 46.62
CA PHE A 763 -7.53 26.88 45.62
C PHE A 763 -6.90 25.95 44.58
N ILE A 764 -6.20 24.89 45.00
CA ILE A 764 -5.56 23.94 44.09
C ILE A 764 -6.60 23.17 43.26
N THR A 765 -7.71 22.77 43.89
CA THR A 765 -8.81 22.08 43.19
C THR A 765 -9.45 22.99 42.15
N ASN A 766 -9.78 24.24 42.51
CA ASN A 766 -10.38 25.21 41.60
C ASN A 766 -9.41 25.61 40.47
N LYS A 767 -8.13 25.84 40.79
CA LYS A 767 -7.07 26.08 39.78
C LYS A 767 -7.01 24.96 38.77
N ARG A 768 -7.04 23.71 39.22
CA ARG A 768 -6.99 22.54 38.34
C ARG A 768 -8.24 22.35 37.50
N LEU A 769 -9.42 22.61 38.06
CA LEU A 769 -10.68 22.61 37.31
C LEU A 769 -10.68 23.70 36.22
N MET A 770 -10.17 24.89 36.52
CA MET A 770 -10.03 25.97 35.54
C MET A 770 -9.02 25.65 34.43
N LEU A 771 -7.86 25.10 34.77
CA LEU A 771 -6.88 24.60 33.78
C LEU A 771 -7.50 23.51 32.90
N SER A 772 -8.25 22.58 33.50
CA SER A 772 -8.91 21.50 32.74
C SER A 772 -10.03 22.04 31.84
N LEU A 773 -10.74 23.06 32.28
CA LEU A 773 -11.75 23.78 31.48
C LEU A 773 -11.08 24.59 30.35
N ALA A 774 -9.90 25.17 30.60
CA ALA A 774 -9.05 25.81 29.60
C ALA A 774 -8.58 24.85 28.52
N ASP A 775 -8.06 23.71 28.93
CA ASP A 775 -7.67 22.65 28.01
C ASP A 775 -8.87 22.12 27.21
N ALA A 776 -10.04 21.95 27.84
CA ALA A 776 -11.25 21.51 27.16
C ALA A 776 -11.74 22.56 26.16
N GLY A 777 -11.77 23.83 26.56
CA GLY A 777 -12.12 24.95 25.68
C GLY A 777 -11.17 25.12 24.50
N GLY A 778 -9.87 25.00 24.74
CA GLY A 778 -8.86 25.00 23.68
C GLY A 778 -9.04 23.82 22.70
N ARG A 779 -9.27 22.61 23.21
CA ARG A 779 -9.61 21.43 22.37
C ARG A 779 -10.88 21.66 21.55
N MET A 780 -11.92 22.26 22.14
CA MET A 780 -13.14 22.61 21.44
C MET A 780 -12.88 23.64 20.32
N MET A 781 -11.96 24.58 20.53
CA MET A 781 -11.56 25.51 19.48
C MET A 781 -10.86 24.81 18.31
N TYR A 782 -9.87 23.96 18.60
CA TYR A 782 -9.17 23.18 17.57
C TYR A 782 -10.13 22.28 16.78
N SER A 783 -11.18 21.75 17.41
CA SER A 783 -12.17 20.89 16.74
C SER A 783 -12.97 21.59 15.63
N ILE A 784 -13.05 22.93 15.62
CA ILE A 784 -13.67 23.70 14.53
C ILE A 784 -12.89 23.50 13.23
N LYS A 785 -11.56 23.41 13.33
CA LYS A 785 -10.70 23.10 12.18
C LYS A 785 -10.95 21.69 11.68
N ASP A 786 -11.04 20.71 12.57
CA ASP A 786 -11.37 19.32 12.21
C ASP A 786 -12.75 19.23 11.55
N LEU A 787 -13.73 20.00 12.03
CA LEU A 787 -15.07 20.09 11.43
C LEU A 787 -15.04 20.75 10.04
N ALA A 788 -14.20 21.76 9.83
CA ALA A 788 -14.01 22.39 8.52
C ALA A 788 -13.31 21.46 7.52
N GLU A 789 -12.33 20.67 7.96
CA GLU A 789 -11.71 19.60 7.16
C GLU A 789 -12.74 18.52 6.81
N LEU A 790 -13.53 18.08 7.78
CA LEU A 790 -14.62 17.14 7.56
C LEU A 790 -15.66 17.67 6.56
N ALA A 791 -16.01 18.96 6.61
CA ALA A 791 -16.93 19.57 5.66
C ALA A 791 -16.43 19.48 4.22
N GLY A 792 -15.11 19.61 4.01
CA GLY A 792 -14.46 19.38 2.72
C GLY A 792 -14.64 17.93 2.22
N TYR A 793 -14.33 16.94 3.07
CA TYR A 793 -14.51 15.53 2.71
C TYR A 793 -15.98 15.13 2.52
N THR A 794 -16.87 15.66 3.36
CA THR A 794 -18.32 15.45 3.30
C THR A 794 -18.86 15.91 1.95
N SER A 795 -18.46 17.12 1.50
CA SER A 795 -18.89 17.64 0.20
C SER A 795 -18.44 16.72 -0.94
N ARG A 796 -17.18 16.26 -0.94
CA ARG A 796 -16.65 15.35 -1.96
C ARG A 796 -17.40 14.01 -2.01
N VAL A 797 -17.57 13.36 -0.85
CA VAL A 797 -18.27 12.07 -0.77
C VAL A 797 -19.76 12.21 -1.10
N TYR A 798 -20.40 13.30 -0.66
CA TYR A 798 -21.78 13.61 -1.03
C TYR A 798 -21.94 13.85 -2.53
N THR A 799 -21.02 14.57 -3.17
CA THR A 799 -20.99 14.77 -4.63
C THR A 799 -20.89 13.44 -5.35
N LEU A 800 -19.99 12.53 -4.94
CA LEU A 800 -19.91 11.18 -5.51
C LEU A 800 -21.24 10.42 -5.37
N ILE A 801 -21.84 10.37 -4.18
CA ILE A 801 -23.06 9.58 -3.96
C ILE A 801 -24.28 10.19 -4.65
N SER A 802 -24.39 11.52 -4.67
CA SER A 802 -25.47 12.24 -5.37
C SER A 802 -25.39 12.07 -6.88
N THR A 803 -24.19 12.15 -7.46
CA THR A 803 -23.96 11.86 -8.89
C THR A 803 -24.26 10.40 -9.23
N LEU A 804 -23.85 9.44 -8.38
CA LEU A 804 -24.23 8.03 -8.55
C LEU A 804 -25.75 7.82 -8.54
N HIS A 805 -26.47 8.47 -7.63
CA HIS A 805 -27.93 8.42 -7.61
C HIS A 805 -28.57 9.09 -8.83
N ARG A 806 -27.97 10.15 -9.35
CA ARG A 806 -28.40 10.83 -10.58
C ARG A 806 -28.25 9.92 -11.80
N VAL A 807 -27.06 9.36 -11.98
CA VAL A 807 -26.73 8.42 -13.07
C VAL A 807 -27.63 7.19 -12.98
N HIS A 808 -27.82 6.63 -11.78
CA HIS A 808 -28.69 5.48 -11.57
C HIS A 808 -30.14 5.73 -11.99
N ALA A 809 -30.65 6.94 -11.73
CA ALA A 809 -32.03 7.32 -12.05
C ALA A 809 -32.18 7.92 -13.46
N ASN A 810 -31.09 8.09 -14.22
CA ASN A 810 -31.03 8.91 -15.44
C ASN A 810 -31.70 10.30 -15.26
N ALA A 811 -31.54 10.91 -14.09
CA ALA A 811 -32.27 12.13 -13.70
C ALA A 811 -31.47 13.39 -14.07
N TYR A 812 -31.42 13.72 -15.36
CA TYR A 812 -30.72 14.90 -15.87
C TYR A 812 -31.70 16.07 -16.11
N TYR A 813 -31.58 17.13 -15.30
CA TYR A 813 -32.42 18.34 -15.41
C TYR A 813 -31.61 19.51 -16.00
N LEU A 814 -32.27 20.33 -16.83
CA LEU A 814 -31.67 21.49 -17.47
C LEU A 814 -31.56 22.68 -16.50
N ARG A 815 -30.47 23.45 -16.58
CA ARG A 815 -30.36 24.78 -15.94
C ARG A 815 -30.53 25.85 -17.00
N SER A 816 -31.60 26.65 -16.90
CA SER A 816 -31.76 27.94 -17.59
C SER A 816 -31.42 27.98 -19.09
N GLY A 817 -32.34 27.52 -19.95
CA GLY A 817 -32.48 28.01 -21.33
C GLY A 817 -31.48 27.54 -22.41
N GLN A 818 -30.45 26.77 -22.09
CA GLN A 818 -29.53 26.19 -23.09
C GLN A 818 -29.83 24.69 -23.25
N SER A 819 -30.76 24.35 -24.14
CA SER A 819 -30.95 22.97 -24.58
C SER A 819 -29.99 22.73 -25.73
N GLU A 820 -28.84 22.12 -25.46
CA GLU A 820 -28.00 21.57 -26.52
C GLU A 820 -28.66 20.28 -27.03
N LEU A 821 -28.79 20.17 -28.35
CA LEU A 821 -29.27 18.95 -29.00
C LEU A 821 -28.40 17.76 -28.56
N TYR A 822 -29.04 16.62 -28.34
CA TYR A 822 -28.37 15.40 -27.91
C TYR A 822 -27.58 15.52 -26.58
N SER A 823 -28.00 16.39 -25.67
CA SER A 823 -27.55 16.35 -24.27
C SER A 823 -28.21 15.19 -23.51
N LEU A 824 -27.60 14.68 -22.43
CA LEU A 824 -28.19 13.61 -21.60
C LEU A 824 -29.58 13.96 -21.01
N SER A 825 -29.93 15.24 -20.99
CA SER A 825 -31.27 15.72 -20.60
C SER A 825 -32.34 15.59 -21.70
N ASP A 826 -31.93 15.40 -22.96
CA ASP A 826 -32.78 15.29 -24.14
C ASP A 826 -32.85 13.85 -24.70
N VAL A 827 -32.63 12.85 -23.84
CA VAL A 827 -32.73 11.44 -24.25
C VAL A 827 -34.21 11.03 -24.30
N GLN A 828 -34.75 10.85 -25.52
CA GLN A 828 -36.17 10.50 -25.75
C GLN A 828 -36.36 9.12 -26.39
N GLY A 829 -35.29 8.52 -26.92
CA GLY A 829 -35.34 7.21 -27.56
C GLY A 829 -35.50 6.06 -26.57
N THR A 830 -35.88 4.90 -27.09
CA THR A 830 -36.20 3.73 -26.27
C THR A 830 -35.38 2.51 -26.64
N ILE A 831 -35.02 1.70 -25.63
CA ILE A 831 -34.35 0.40 -25.81
C ILE A 831 -35.31 -0.70 -25.37
N GLN A 832 -35.77 -1.51 -26.32
CA GLN A 832 -36.60 -2.69 -26.05
C GLN A 832 -35.71 -3.92 -25.90
N LYS A 833 -35.77 -4.55 -24.72
CA LYS A 833 -35.09 -5.83 -24.45
C LYS A 833 -36.07 -6.99 -24.65
N GLY A 834 -35.62 -8.07 -25.28
CA GLY A 834 -36.41 -9.29 -25.53
C GLY A 834 -36.92 -9.47 -26.96
N PHE A 835 -36.31 -8.78 -27.93
CA PHE A 835 -36.55 -9.02 -29.36
C PHE A 835 -35.65 -10.17 -29.87
N ASP A 836 -36.20 -11.06 -30.69
CA ASP A 836 -35.48 -12.18 -31.33
C ASP A 836 -34.72 -11.69 -32.56
N GLY A 837 -33.72 -10.83 -32.32
CA GLY A 837 -32.99 -10.11 -33.34
C GLY A 837 -32.36 -8.82 -32.83
N VAL A 838 -31.74 -8.11 -33.75
CA VAL A 838 -31.26 -6.74 -33.55
C VAL A 838 -32.01 -5.84 -34.52
N ARG A 839 -32.68 -4.79 -33.99
CA ARG A 839 -33.43 -3.84 -34.81
C ARG A 839 -33.12 -2.41 -34.41
N PHE A 840 -32.85 -1.58 -35.40
CA PHE A 840 -32.74 -0.13 -35.31
C PHE A 840 -33.86 0.48 -36.15
N GLU A 841 -34.58 1.45 -35.59
CA GLU A 841 -35.64 2.21 -36.28
C GLU A 841 -35.42 3.70 -36.07
N GLN A 842 -35.00 4.40 -37.13
CA GLN A 842 -34.80 5.85 -37.14
C GLN A 842 -33.92 6.32 -35.97
N VAL A 843 -32.81 5.63 -35.73
CA VAL A 843 -31.92 5.91 -34.61
C VAL A 843 -30.74 6.76 -35.10
N PRO A 844 -30.62 8.04 -34.73
CA PRO A 844 -29.41 8.80 -34.98
C PRO A 844 -28.27 8.26 -34.11
N VAL A 845 -27.11 8.01 -34.72
CA VAL A 845 -25.92 7.56 -34.00
C VAL A 845 -25.16 8.80 -33.55
N VAL A 846 -25.18 9.10 -32.25
CA VAL A 846 -24.57 10.32 -31.70
C VAL A 846 -23.45 9.97 -30.74
N ALA A 847 -22.28 10.58 -30.92
CA ALA A 847 -21.18 10.59 -29.96
C ALA A 847 -21.54 11.50 -28.77
N PRO A 848 -21.74 10.95 -27.55
CA PRO A 848 -22.17 11.76 -26.42
C PRO A 848 -21.05 12.69 -25.94
N GLY A 849 -21.38 13.96 -25.74
CA GLY A 849 -20.55 14.89 -24.97
C GLY A 849 -20.66 14.65 -23.46
N LEU A 850 -19.68 15.15 -22.71
CA LEU A 850 -19.74 15.13 -21.24
C LEU A 850 -20.81 16.12 -20.77
N TRP A 851 -21.82 15.63 -20.02
CA TRP A 851 -22.86 16.51 -19.49
C TRP A 851 -22.26 17.69 -18.73
N PRO A 852 -22.71 18.94 -18.99
CA PRO A 852 -23.95 19.30 -19.69
C PRO A 852 -23.90 19.40 -21.22
N GLN A 853 -22.74 19.22 -21.85
CA GLN A 853 -22.57 19.40 -23.29
C GLN A 853 -23.37 18.38 -24.11
N GLY A 854 -23.86 18.80 -25.27
CA GLY A 854 -24.51 17.98 -26.29
C GLY A 854 -23.54 17.02 -26.98
N GLY A 855 -24.10 16.05 -27.71
CA GLY A 855 -23.33 15.11 -28.52
C GLY A 855 -23.23 15.53 -29.99
N GLU A 856 -22.25 14.95 -30.69
CA GLU A 856 -22.03 15.11 -32.13
C GLU A 856 -22.70 13.95 -32.88
N GLU A 857 -23.56 14.26 -33.86
CA GLU A 857 -24.21 13.24 -34.69
C GLU A 857 -23.21 12.69 -35.71
N LEU A 858 -23.16 11.35 -35.84
CA LEU A 858 -22.23 10.63 -36.71
C LEU A 858 -22.93 9.90 -37.88
N VAL A 859 -24.18 9.47 -37.68
CA VAL A 859 -24.98 8.78 -38.70
C VAL A 859 -26.43 9.20 -38.55
N GLU A 860 -27.03 9.64 -39.65
CA GLU A 860 -28.42 10.09 -39.67
C GLU A 860 -29.40 8.89 -39.68
N SER A 861 -30.29 8.84 -38.68
CA SER A 861 -31.51 8.00 -38.66
C SER A 861 -31.35 6.54 -39.14
N LEU A 862 -30.38 5.80 -38.59
CA LEU A 862 -30.10 4.40 -38.93
C LEU A 862 -31.31 3.49 -38.74
N SER A 863 -31.65 2.71 -39.77
CA SER A 863 -32.75 1.73 -39.75
C SER A 863 -32.33 0.39 -40.34
N MET A 864 -32.24 -0.66 -39.52
CA MET A 864 -31.86 -2.00 -39.97
C MET A 864 -32.46 -3.10 -39.09
N ILE A 865 -32.59 -4.31 -39.64
CA ILE A 865 -33.07 -5.49 -38.91
C ILE A 865 -32.16 -6.67 -39.24
N VAL A 866 -31.67 -7.36 -38.21
CA VAL A 866 -30.88 -8.59 -38.31
C VAL A 866 -31.58 -9.68 -37.51
N ARG A 867 -31.99 -10.75 -38.19
CA ARG A 867 -32.61 -11.93 -37.58
C ARG A 867 -31.57 -13.00 -37.29
N ARG A 868 -31.99 -14.04 -36.56
CA ARG A 868 -31.13 -15.17 -36.23
C ARG A 868 -30.64 -15.87 -37.50
N GLY A 869 -29.34 -16.14 -37.56
CA GLY A 869 -28.68 -16.75 -38.73
C GLY A 869 -28.34 -15.77 -39.86
N GLU A 870 -28.78 -14.51 -39.77
CA GLU A 870 -28.37 -13.46 -40.70
C GLU A 870 -27.08 -12.81 -40.19
N HIS A 871 -25.96 -13.11 -40.83
CA HIS A 871 -24.67 -12.55 -40.43
C HIS A 871 -24.50 -11.14 -41.02
N LEU A 872 -24.15 -10.14 -40.22
CA LEU A 872 -23.99 -8.75 -40.64
C LEU A 872 -22.54 -8.30 -40.55
N LEU A 873 -21.99 -7.77 -41.65
CA LEU A 873 -20.74 -7.02 -41.65
C LEU A 873 -21.05 -5.52 -41.61
N ILE A 874 -20.44 -4.78 -40.69
CA ILE A 874 -20.48 -3.31 -40.64
C ILE A 874 -19.12 -2.81 -41.13
N SER A 875 -19.12 -2.18 -42.31
CA SER A 875 -17.94 -1.66 -42.99
C SER A 875 -18.02 -0.14 -43.17
N GLY A 876 -16.88 0.50 -43.38
CA GLY A 876 -16.80 1.94 -43.60
C GLY A 876 -15.44 2.51 -43.19
N PRO A 877 -15.15 3.79 -43.52
CA PRO A 877 -13.91 4.47 -43.16
C PRO A 877 -13.66 4.55 -41.65
N ASN A 878 -12.42 4.81 -41.24
CA ASN A 878 -12.09 5.03 -39.83
C ASN A 878 -12.72 6.34 -39.35
N GLY A 879 -13.31 6.34 -38.15
CA GLY A 879 -13.92 7.54 -37.55
C GLY A 879 -15.42 7.73 -37.79
N VAL A 880 -16.04 7.05 -38.77
CA VAL A 880 -17.48 7.20 -39.14
C VAL A 880 -18.49 6.69 -38.10
N GLY A 881 -18.04 6.22 -36.92
CA GLY A 881 -18.96 5.74 -35.88
C GLY A 881 -19.34 4.25 -35.92
N LYS A 882 -18.58 3.38 -36.62
CA LYS A 882 -18.82 1.92 -36.62
C LYS A 882 -18.97 1.32 -35.20
N SER A 883 -18.01 1.60 -34.33
CA SER A 883 -18.04 1.16 -32.92
C SER A 883 -19.07 1.92 -32.07
N ALA A 884 -19.63 3.03 -32.56
CA ALA A 884 -20.72 3.72 -31.86
C ALA A 884 -22.02 2.88 -31.91
N ILE A 885 -22.29 2.21 -33.04
CA ILE A 885 -23.44 1.31 -33.19
C ILE A 885 -23.41 0.19 -32.14
N SER A 886 -22.25 -0.43 -31.91
CA SER A 886 -22.10 -1.47 -30.88
C SER A 886 -22.29 -0.91 -29.47
N ARG A 887 -21.82 0.32 -29.19
CA ARG A 887 -22.00 0.99 -27.89
C ARG A 887 -23.46 1.33 -27.60
N ILE A 888 -24.21 1.79 -28.60
CA ILE A 888 -25.65 2.03 -28.48
C ILE A 888 -26.39 0.72 -28.21
N LEU A 889 -26.07 -0.33 -28.97
CA LEU A 889 -26.69 -1.66 -28.81
C LEU A 889 -26.38 -2.30 -27.45
N ALA A 890 -25.17 -2.10 -26.92
CA ALA A 890 -24.79 -2.51 -25.58
C ALA A 890 -25.50 -1.71 -24.47
N GLY A 891 -26.06 -0.54 -24.80
CA GLY A 891 -26.62 0.41 -23.83
C GLY A 891 -25.55 1.22 -23.09
N LEU A 892 -24.33 1.28 -23.62
CA LEU A 892 -23.26 2.15 -23.13
C LEU A 892 -23.54 3.61 -23.49
N TRP A 893 -23.99 3.85 -24.73
CA TRP A 893 -24.43 5.16 -25.20
C TRP A 893 -25.96 5.24 -25.16
N PRO A 894 -26.55 6.40 -24.81
CA PRO A 894 -27.99 6.57 -24.78
C PRO A 894 -28.57 6.57 -26.21
N VAL A 895 -29.83 6.13 -26.33
CA VAL A 895 -30.60 6.26 -27.57
C VAL A 895 -31.35 7.58 -27.53
N TYR A 896 -30.89 8.58 -28.27
CA TYR A 896 -31.47 9.93 -28.22
C TYR A 896 -32.85 10.01 -28.87
N ARG A 897 -33.05 9.33 -29.99
CA ARG A 897 -34.30 9.23 -30.75
C ARG A 897 -34.44 7.82 -31.34
N GLY A 898 -35.64 7.49 -31.80
CA GLY A 898 -35.92 6.19 -32.41
C GLY A 898 -36.01 5.04 -31.39
N LEU A 899 -35.95 3.82 -31.92
CA LEU A 899 -36.09 2.57 -31.17
C LEU A 899 -34.94 1.60 -31.49
N VAL A 900 -34.31 1.08 -30.44
CA VAL A 900 -33.34 -0.02 -30.52
C VAL A 900 -33.94 -1.25 -29.84
N SER A 901 -34.07 -2.35 -30.57
CA SER A 901 -34.52 -3.63 -30.02
C SER A 901 -33.40 -4.66 -30.02
N ARG A 902 -33.26 -5.39 -28.92
CA ARG A 902 -32.20 -6.40 -28.73
C ARG A 902 -32.65 -7.59 -27.88
N PRO A 903 -31.90 -8.71 -27.87
CA PRO A 903 -32.16 -9.83 -26.96
C PRO A 903 -32.09 -9.45 -25.49
N LYS A 904 -32.79 -10.19 -24.63
CA LYS A 904 -33.01 -9.83 -23.22
C LYS A 904 -31.77 -10.01 -22.35
N SER A 905 -31.08 -11.15 -22.46
CA SER A 905 -29.94 -11.53 -21.63
C SER A 905 -28.61 -11.17 -22.30
N ILE A 906 -27.57 -11.02 -21.48
CA ILE A 906 -26.17 -11.08 -21.90
C ILE A 906 -25.70 -12.49 -21.55
N GLY A 907 -25.12 -13.24 -22.49
CA GLY A 907 -24.68 -14.63 -22.30
C GLY A 907 -25.54 -15.66 -23.05
N GLU A 908 -25.72 -16.85 -22.46
CA GLU A 908 -26.52 -17.94 -23.03
C GLU A 908 -27.95 -17.43 -23.35
N ASP A 909 -28.42 -17.70 -24.56
CA ASP A 909 -29.69 -17.20 -25.14
C ASP A 909 -29.79 -15.68 -25.37
N GLY A 910 -28.67 -14.97 -25.32
CA GLY A 910 -28.63 -13.52 -25.40
C GLY A 910 -27.68 -12.96 -26.47
N ILE A 911 -27.13 -11.79 -26.17
CA ILE A 911 -26.12 -11.11 -26.98
C ILE A 911 -24.81 -10.95 -26.20
N MET A 912 -23.68 -11.18 -26.86
CA MET A 912 -22.35 -10.97 -26.30
C MET A 912 -21.54 -9.98 -27.13
N PHE A 913 -20.72 -9.15 -26.47
CA PHE A 913 -19.92 -8.11 -27.11
C PHE A 913 -18.43 -8.42 -26.92
N LEU A 914 -17.69 -8.48 -28.02
CA LEU A 914 -16.23 -8.55 -28.03
C LEU A 914 -15.67 -7.17 -28.40
N PRO A 915 -15.10 -6.42 -27.44
CA PRO A 915 -14.52 -5.11 -27.71
C PRO A 915 -13.22 -5.20 -28.49
N GLN A 916 -12.88 -4.13 -29.22
CA GLN A 916 -11.61 -3.96 -29.95
C GLN A 916 -10.37 -4.20 -29.08
N ARG A 917 -10.40 -3.74 -27.81
CA ARG A 917 -9.36 -4.02 -26.82
C ARG A 917 -9.82 -5.12 -25.87
N PRO A 918 -9.23 -6.32 -25.92
CA PRO A 918 -9.61 -7.43 -25.05
C PRO A 918 -9.45 -7.11 -23.56
N TYR A 919 -10.52 -7.32 -22.79
CA TYR A 919 -10.44 -7.30 -21.33
C TYR A 919 -10.02 -8.66 -20.77
N LEU A 920 -8.93 -8.66 -20.01
CA LEU A 920 -8.42 -9.80 -19.26
C LEU A 920 -8.67 -9.58 -17.77
N SER A 921 -9.19 -10.60 -17.11
CA SER A 921 -9.46 -10.57 -15.68
C SER A 921 -8.15 -10.69 -14.89
N PRO A 922 -7.99 -10.06 -13.71
CA PRO A 922 -6.81 -10.27 -12.84
C PRO A 922 -6.80 -11.66 -12.16
N GLY A 923 -7.76 -12.53 -12.49
CA GLY A 923 -7.94 -13.85 -11.91
C GLY A 923 -7.05 -14.95 -12.50
N THR A 924 -7.55 -16.18 -12.41
CA THR A 924 -6.87 -17.38 -12.93
C THR A 924 -6.94 -17.49 -14.46
N LEU A 925 -6.21 -18.45 -15.06
CA LEU A 925 -6.35 -18.75 -16.49
C LEU A 925 -7.79 -19.19 -16.81
N ARG A 926 -8.38 -20.00 -15.92
CA ARG A 926 -9.80 -20.40 -16.00
C ARG A 926 -10.69 -19.16 -16.10
N ASP A 927 -10.47 -18.18 -15.23
CA ASP A 927 -11.27 -16.94 -15.17
C ASP A 927 -11.20 -16.16 -16.49
N GLN A 928 -10.15 -16.31 -17.31
CA GLN A 928 -10.09 -15.64 -18.63
C GLN A 928 -11.14 -16.18 -19.60
N VAL A 929 -11.34 -17.50 -19.61
CA VAL A 929 -12.26 -18.20 -20.52
C VAL A 929 -13.70 -18.04 -20.05
N ILE A 930 -13.96 -18.20 -18.74
CA ILE A 930 -15.34 -18.24 -18.23
C ILE A 930 -15.96 -16.85 -17.96
N TYR A 931 -15.14 -15.79 -17.86
CA TYR A 931 -15.64 -14.43 -17.59
C TYR A 931 -16.83 -14.06 -18.50
N PRO A 932 -17.91 -13.46 -17.99
CA PRO A 932 -18.10 -12.89 -16.64
C PRO A 932 -18.48 -13.89 -15.53
N ASP A 933 -18.59 -15.19 -15.83
CA ASP A 933 -18.93 -16.21 -14.83
C ASP A 933 -17.77 -16.46 -13.86
N GLY A 934 -18.09 -16.90 -12.64
CA GLY A 934 -17.14 -17.52 -11.71
C GLY A 934 -17.13 -19.04 -11.81
N HIS A 935 -16.15 -19.68 -11.16
CA HIS A 935 -16.05 -21.16 -11.18
C HIS A 935 -17.24 -21.87 -10.50
N VAL A 936 -18.01 -21.20 -9.62
CA VAL A 936 -19.28 -21.75 -9.10
C VAL A 936 -20.34 -21.79 -10.21
N ASP A 937 -20.48 -20.71 -10.98
CA ASP A 937 -21.44 -20.62 -12.09
C ASP A 937 -21.11 -21.63 -13.20
N MET A 938 -19.82 -21.83 -13.49
CA MET A 938 -19.35 -22.87 -14.41
C MET A 938 -19.83 -24.29 -13.99
N ARG A 939 -19.80 -24.57 -12.68
CA ARG A 939 -20.31 -25.86 -12.15
C ARG A 939 -21.82 -25.95 -12.21
N GLU A 940 -22.53 -24.85 -12.01
CA GLU A 940 -23.99 -24.79 -12.16
C GLU A 940 -24.40 -25.04 -13.62
N LYS A 941 -23.64 -24.51 -14.58
CA LYS A 941 -23.75 -24.81 -16.03
C LYS A 941 -23.28 -26.22 -16.42
N ARG A 942 -22.82 -27.03 -15.46
CA ARG A 942 -22.30 -28.40 -15.64
C ARG A 942 -21.14 -28.52 -16.63
N LYS A 943 -20.35 -27.46 -16.82
CA LYS A 943 -19.14 -27.48 -17.67
C LYS A 943 -17.93 -27.93 -16.86
N SER A 944 -17.11 -28.81 -17.44
CA SER A 944 -15.89 -29.35 -16.83
C SER A 944 -14.63 -28.68 -17.38
N GLU A 945 -13.49 -28.89 -16.72
CA GLU A 945 -12.20 -28.40 -17.25
C GLU A 945 -11.84 -29.02 -18.60
N ASN A 946 -12.28 -30.24 -18.87
CA ASN A 946 -12.10 -30.88 -20.17
C ASN A 946 -12.87 -30.16 -21.28
N ASP A 947 -14.04 -29.60 -20.95
CA ASP A 947 -14.81 -28.80 -21.91
C ASP A 947 -14.12 -27.47 -22.19
N LEU A 948 -13.51 -26.85 -21.16
CA LEU A 948 -12.69 -25.65 -21.36
C LEU A 948 -11.46 -25.92 -22.21
N GLN A 949 -10.82 -27.08 -22.07
CA GLN A 949 -9.70 -27.49 -22.90
C GLN A 949 -10.10 -27.60 -24.37
N LYS A 950 -11.23 -28.27 -24.66
CA LYS A 950 -11.78 -28.35 -26.03
C LYS A 950 -12.10 -26.98 -26.62
N ILE A 951 -12.59 -26.04 -25.79
CA ILE A 951 -12.86 -24.66 -26.20
C ILE A 951 -11.55 -23.93 -26.55
N LEU A 952 -10.51 -24.08 -25.73
CA LEU A 952 -9.19 -23.52 -26.06
C LEU A 952 -8.59 -24.14 -27.32
N GLU A 953 -8.74 -25.44 -27.53
CA GLU A 953 -8.30 -26.12 -28.75
C GLU A 953 -9.00 -25.57 -29.99
N ALA A 954 -10.33 -25.37 -29.92
CA ALA A 954 -11.10 -24.73 -30.98
C ALA A 954 -10.64 -23.29 -31.27
N ALA A 955 -10.25 -22.55 -30.22
CA ALA A 955 -9.67 -21.21 -30.35
C ALA A 955 -8.17 -21.20 -30.68
N ARG A 956 -7.54 -22.37 -30.97
CA ARG A 956 -6.09 -22.52 -31.21
C ARG A 956 -5.20 -22.01 -30.06
N LEU A 957 -5.66 -22.22 -28.83
CA LEU A 957 -5.00 -21.86 -27.58
C LEU A 957 -4.81 -23.05 -26.61
N GLY A 958 -5.00 -24.29 -27.10
CA GLY A 958 -4.92 -25.49 -26.27
C GLY A 958 -3.58 -25.73 -25.55
N TYR A 959 -2.50 -25.10 -26.02
CA TYR A 959 -1.16 -25.16 -25.40
C TYR A 959 -0.98 -24.23 -24.18
N LEU A 960 -1.88 -23.26 -23.97
CA LEU A 960 -1.73 -22.25 -22.91
C LEU A 960 -1.70 -22.84 -21.50
N PRO A 961 -2.58 -23.80 -21.12
CA PRO A 961 -2.55 -24.37 -19.78
C PRO A 961 -1.21 -25.03 -19.44
N ASP A 962 -0.63 -25.77 -20.39
CA ASP A 962 0.66 -26.44 -20.20
C ASP A 962 1.81 -25.43 -20.13
N ARG A 963 1.79 -24.39 -20.97
CA ARG A 963 2.80 -23.31 -20.98
C ARG A 963 2.80 -22.51 -19.67
N GLU A 964 1.62 -22.22 -19.13
CA GLU A 964 1.46 -21.25 -18.03
C GLU A 964 1.33 -21.89 -16.64
N GLY A 965 1.36 -23.23 -16.53
CA GLY A 965 1.35 -23.95 -15.25
C GLY A 965 -0.04 -24.35 -14.73
N GLY A 966 -1.03 -24.43 -15.62
CA GLY A 966 -2.37 -24.96 -15.34
C GLY A 966 -3.47 -23.90 -15.17
N TRP A 967 -4.71 -24.38 -14.98
CA TRP A 967 -5.93 -23.56 -14.96
C TRP A 967 -6.05 -22.59 -13.78
N ASP A 968 -5.49 -22.95 -12.62
CA ASP A 968 -5.55 -22.14 -11.39
C ASP A 968 -4.39 -21.13 -11.27
N THR A 969 -3.49 -21.05 -12.26
CA THR A 969 -2.38 -20.10 -12.23
C THR A 969 -2.90 -18.67 -12.30
N ARG A 970 -2.26 -17.76 -11.57
CA ARG A 970 -2.53 -16.31 -11.59
C ARG A 970 -1.29 -15.57 -12.06
N LYS A 971 -1.45 -14.73 -13.07
CA LYS A 971 -0.42 -13.84 -13.61
C LYS A 971 -1.08 -12.54 -14.07
N GLU A 972 -0.28 -11.52 -14.34
CA GLU A 972 -0.76 -10.33 -15.05
C GLU A 972 -0.94 -10.67 -16.53
N TRP A 973 -2.10 -11.21 -16.88
CA TRP A 973 -2.38 -11.74 -18.23
C TRP A 973 -2.22 -10.71 -19.33
N LYS A 974 -2.34 -9.41 -18.99
CA LYS A 974 -2.10 -8.30 -19.91
C LYS A 974 -0.68 -8.30 -20.46
N ASP A 975 0.30 -8.65 -19.65
CA ASP A 975 1.72 -8.60 -20.04
C ASP A 975 2.22 -9.96 -20.56
N VAL A 976 1.54 -11.04 -20.19
CA VAL A 976 1.90 -12.43 -20.57
C VAL A 976 1.38 -12.83 -21.95
N LEU A 977 0.16 -12.43 -22.32
CA LEU A 977 -0.46 -12.83 -23.59
C LEU A 977 -0.09 -11.87 -24.73
N SER A 978 0.25 -12.44 -25.89
CA SER A 978 0.45 -11.66 -27.12
C SER A 978 -0.87 -11.07 -27.65
N GLY A 979 -0.81 -10.07 -28.54
CA GLY A 979 -2.01 -9.43 -29.12
C GLY A 979 -2.97 -10.41 -29.79
N GLY A 980 -2.44 -11.34 -30.59
CA GLY A 980 -3.24 -12.39 -31.24
C GLY A 980 -3.83 -13.39 -30.23
N GLU A 981 -3.08 -13.77 -29.19
CA GLU A 981 -3.60 -14.64 -28.12
C GLU A 981 -4.72 -13.98 -27.32
N LYS A 982 -4.62 -12.67 -27.05
CA LYS A 982 -5.66 -11.89 -26.37
C LYS A 982 -6.97 -11.89 -27.16
N GLN A 983 -6.90 -11.71 -28.49
CA GLN A 983 -8.05 -11.77 -29.38
C GLN A 983 -8.64 -13.20 -29.44
N ARG A 984 -7.80 -14.22 -29.62
CA ARG A 984 -8.25 -15.63 -29.58
C ARG A 984 -8.89 -16.02 -28.25
N MET A 985 -8.43 -15.46 -27.14
CA MET A 985 -9.03 -15.66 -25.82
C MET A 985 -10.46 -15.07 -25.74
N GLN A 986 -10.75 -13.97 -26.44
CA GLN A 986 -12.12 -13.46 -26.55
C GLN A 986 -13.04 -14.43 -27.32
N PHE A 987 -12.52 -15.08 -28.37
CA PHE A 987 -13.26 -16.13 -29.08
C PHE A 987 -13.45 -17.37 -28.22
N ALA A 988 -12.44 -17.80 -27.44
CA ALA A 988 -12.61 -18.87 -26.46
C ALA A 988 -13.73 -18.54 -25.45
N ARG A 989 -13.79 -17.28 -24.99
CA ARG A 989 -14.87 -16.79 -24.13
C ARG A 989 -16.23 -16.80 -24.84
N LEU A 990 -16.27 -16.41 -26.11
CA LEU A 990 -17.49 -16.48 -26.93
C LEU A 990 -18.00 -17.92 -27.08
N LEU A 991 -17.11 -18.86 -27.38
CA LEU A 991 -17.40 -20.29 -27.50
C LEU A 991 -17.78 -20.94 -26.16
N TYR A 992 -17.33 -20.40 -25.03
CA TYR A 992 -17.77 -20.86 -23.71
C TYR A 992 -19.22 -20.44 -23.41
N HIS A 993 -19.63 -19.22 -23.80
CA HIS A 993 -20.98 -18.72 -23.50
C HIS A 993 -22.03 -19.06 -24.58
N GLU A 994 -21.61 -19.43 -25.79
CA GLU A 994 -22.51 -19.82 -26.90
C GLU A 994 -23.75 -18.91 -27.06
N PRO A 995 -23.59 -17.58 -27.17
CA PRO A 995 -24.72 -16.65 -27.27
C PRO A 995 -25.45 -16.78 -28.61
N GLN A 996 -26.71 -16.34 -28.68
CA GLN A 996 -27.45 -16.32 -29.96
C GLN A 996 -26.90 -15.29 -30.93
N TYR A 997 -26.40 -14.16 -30.41
CA TYR A 997 -25.79 -13.08 -31.17
C TYR A 997 -24.44 -12.70 -30.59
N ALA A 998 -23.45 -12.48 -31.45
CA ALA A 998 -22.13 -11.98 -31.07
C ALA A 998 -21.80 -10.72 -31.87
N ILE A 999 -21.43 -9.65 -31.16
CA ILE A 999 -20.86 -8.45 -31.79
C ILE A 999 -19.36 -8.49 -31.65
N ILE A 1000 -18.66 -8.39 -32.78
CA ILE A 1000 -17.20 -8.49 -32.84
C ILE A 1000 -16.65 -7.17 -33.39
N ASP A 1001 -16.04 -6.37 -32.53
CA ASP A 1001 -15.44 -5.09 -32.92
C ASP A 1001 -13.94 -5.28 -33.19
N GLU A 1002 -13.54 -5.35 -34.46
CA GLU A 1002 -12.16 -5.60 -34.91
C GLU A 1002 -11.44 -6.78 -34.21
N GLY A 1003 -12.19 -7.82 -33.86
CA GLY A 1003 -11.73 -8.92 -33.01
C GLY A 1003 -10.66 -9.84 -33.61
N THR A 1004 -10.30 -9.67 -34.88
CA THR A 1004 -9.32 -10.52 -35.60
C THR A 1004 -8.20 -9.72 -36.28
N SER A 1005 -7.99 -8.45 -35.89
CA SER A 1005 -6.98 -7.58 -36.50
C SER A 1005 -5.52 -8.01 -36.23
N ALA A 1006 -5.26 -8.73 -35.14
CA ALA A 1006 -3.95 -9.26 -34.75
C ALA A 1006 -3.84 -10.79 -34.92
N VAL A 1007 -4.81 -11.40 -35.62
CA VAL A 1007 -4.87 -12.84 -35.89
C VAL A 1007 -4.60 -13.09 -37.37
N SER A 1008 -3.88 -14.16 -37.68
CA SER A 1008 -3.60 -14.59 -39.05
C SER A 1008 -4.89 -14.99 -39.79
N SER A 1009 -4.92 -14.84 -41.12
CA SER A 1009 -6.13 -15.00 -41.94
C SER A 1009 -6.68 -16.43 -41.96
N ASP A 1010 -5.82 -17.43 -41.81
CA ASP A 1010 -6.14 -18.86 -41.70
C ASP A 1010 -6.91 -19.14 -40.41
N VAL A 1011 -6.40 -18.66 -39.27
CA VAL A 1011 -7.04 -18.83 -37.96
C VAL A 1011 -8.31 -17.99 -37.86
N GLU A 1012 -8.31 -16.78 -38.44
CA GLU A 1012 -9.50 -15.94 -38.54
C GLU A 1012 -10.66 -16.71 -39.20
N GLY A 1013 -10.42 -17.33 -40.36
CA GLY A 1013 -11.47 -18.09 -41.05
C GLY A 1013 -12.06 -19.21 -40.19
N LEU A 1014 -11.17 -20.00 -39.58
CA LEU A 1014 -11.57 -21.10 -38.69
C LEU A 1014 -12.42 -20.61 -37.51
N LEU A 1015 -12.07 -19.48 -36.89
CA LEU A 1015 -12.82 -18.94 -35.75
C LEU A 1015 -14.24 -18.53 -36.15
N TYR A 1016 -14.41 -17.86 -37.29
CA TYR A 1016 -15.71 -17.47 -37.82
C TYR A 1016 -16.57 -18.68 -38.17
N GLU A 1017 -16.01 -19.68 -38.86
CA GLU A 1017 -16.69 -20.92 -39.22
C GLU A 1017 -17.12 -21.71 -37.97
N THR A 1018 -16.22 -21.87 -37.00
CA THR A 1018 -16.52 -22.54 -35.73
C THR A 1018 -17.69 -21.86 -34.99
N CYS A 1019 -17.74 -20.52 -34.98
CA CYS A 1019 -18.85 -19.80 -34.35
C CYS A 1019 -20.18 -20.04 -35.08
N LYS A 1020 -20.16 -20.10 -36.42
CA LYS A 1020 -21.34 -20.39 -37.22
C LYS A 1020 -21.86 -21.82 -37.03
N GLU A 1021 -20.96 -22.79 -36.98
CA GLU A 1021 -21.30 -24.20 -36.70
C GLU A 1021 -21.99 -24.36 -35.33
N ARG A 1022 -21.59 -23.52 -34.36
CA ARG A 1022 -22.22 -23.43 -33.04
C ARG A 1022 -23.56 -22.67 -33.04
N GLY A 1023 -24.01 -22.18 -34.20
CA GLY A 1023 -25.29 -21.47 -34.36
C GLY A 1023 -25.29 -20.03 -33.86
N ILE A 1024 -24.10 -19.41 -33.72
CA ILE A 1024 -23.95 -18.02 -33.26
C ILE A 1024 -24.14 -17.07 -34.45
N THR A 1025 -25.06 -16.11 -34.32
CA THR A 1025 -25.24 -15.05 -35.32
C THR A 1025 -24.17 -13.98 -35.14
N LEU A 1026 -23.42 -13.68 -36.20
CA LEU A 1026 -22.23 -12.82 -36.13
C LEU A 1026 -22.55 -11.43 -36.69
N ILE A 1027 -22.31 -10.40 -35.88
CA ILE A 1027 -22.36 -8.99 -36.27
C ILE A 1027 -20.95 -8.43 -36.11
N THR A 1028 -20.21 -8.33 -37.20
CA THR A 1028 -18.80 -7.94 -37.17
C THR A 1028 -18.61 -6.53 -37.65
N ILE A 1029 -17.88 -5.73 -36.87
CA ILE A 1029 -17.39 -4.42 -37.28
C ILE A 1029 -15.94 -4.60 -37.73
N SER A 1030 -15.67 -4.31 -39.00
CA SER A 1030 -14.32 -4.40 -39.56
C SER A 1030 -14.15 -3.53 -40.80
N THR A 1031 -12.91 -3.13 -41.05
CA THR A 1031 -12.48 -2.52 -42.32
C THR A 1031 -12.03 -3.56 -43.35
N ARG A 1032 -11.91 -4.84 -42.96
CA ARG A 1032 -11.35 -5.90 -43.80
C ARG A 1032 -12.40 -6.47 -44.75
N ALA A 1033 -12.21 -6.26 -46.06
CA ALA A 1033 -13.07 -6.83 -47.09
C ALA A 1033 -13.08 -8.37 -47.10
N SER A 1034 -12.01 -9.02 -46.63
CA SER A 1034 -11.89 -10.48 -46.55
C SER A 1034 -12.95 -11.15 -45.67
N LEU A 1035 -13.63 -10.39 -44.81
CA LEU A 1035 -14.70 -10.89 -43.94
C LEU A 1035 -16.06 -10.95 -44.63
N LYS A 1036 -16.24 -10.32 -45.80
CA LYS A 1036 -17.51 -10.36 -46.57
C LYS A 1036 -17.97 -11.80 -46.84
N LYS A 1037 -17.05 -12.73 -47.12
CA LYS A 1037 -17.36 -14.16 -47.37
C LYS A 1037 -18.06 -14.87 -46.21
N TYR A 1038 -17.92 -14.35 -44.98
CA TYR A 1038 -18.57 -14.93 -43.80
C TYR A 1038 -19.86 -14.21 -43.41
N HIS A 1039 -20.33 -13.22 -44.17
CA HIS A 1039 -21.51 -12.45 -43.82
C HIS A 1039 -22.58 -12.51 -44.91
N THR A 1040 -23.84 -12.31 -44.52
CA THR A 1040 -25.01 -12.31 -45.41
C THR A 1040 -25.39 -10.89 -45.83
N TYR A 1041 -25.23 -9.93 -44.92
CA TYR A 1041 -25.52 -8.52 -45.15
C TYR A 1041 -24.27 -7.68 -44.93
N ASN A 1042 -24.16 -6.57 -45.66
CA ASN A 1042 -23.16 -5.54 -45.47
C ASN A 1042 -23.87 -4.21 -45.19
N LEU A 1043 -23.60 -3.63 -44.03
CA LEU A 1043 -23.95 -2.24 -43.71
C LEU A 1043 -22.70 -1.40 -43.98
N GLN A 1044 -22.73 -0.58 -45.03
CA GLN A 1044 -21.66 0.34 -45.37
C GLN A 1044 -22.00 1.74 -44.84
N LEU A 1045 -21.14 2.26 -43.97
CA LEU A 1045 -21.25 3.60 -43.40
C LEU A 1045 -20.34 4.58 -44.15
N GLY A 1046 -20.77 5.84 -44.25
CA GLY A 1046 -20.00 6.91 -44.87
C GLY A 1046 -20.06 6.91 -46.40
N VAL A 1047 -21.26 6.65 -46.94
CA VAL A 1047 -21.52 6.72 -48.38
C VAL A 1047 -21.90 8.19 -48.72
N GLY A 1048 -21.52 8.69 -49.89
CA GLY A 1048 -21.86 10.05 -50.35
C GLY A 1048 -20.90 11.17 -49.88
N ASP A 1049 -21.12 12.39 -50.38
CA ASP A 1049 -20.21 13.55 -50.20
C ASP A 1049 -20.14 14.06 -48.75
N ASP A 1050 -21.23 13.92 -47.99
CA ASP A 1050 -21.35 14.41 -46.62
C ASP A 1050 -20.92 13.39 -45.54
N ALA A 1051 -20.48 12.18 -45.93
CA ALA A 1051 -20.01 11.10 -45.04
C ALA A 1051 -20.97 10.62 -43.91
N ASP A 1052 -22.20 11.15 -43.83
CA ASP A 1052 -23.20 10.83 -42.79
C ASP A 1052 -24.22 9.76 -43.22
N SER A 1053 -24.22 9.38 -44.51
CA SER A 1053 -25.19 8.42 -45.06
C SER A 1053 -24.71 6.96 -44.97
N TRP A 1054 -25.66 6.03 -45.01
CA TRP A 1054 -25.42 4.60 -44.87
C TRP A 1054 -26.22 3.78 -45.89
N GLU A 1055 -25.69 2.62 -46.26
CA GLU A 1055 -26.30 1.70 -47.21
C GLU A 1055 -26.33 0.28 -46.62
N PHE A 1056 -27.47 -0.41 -46.74
CA PHE A 1056 -27.68 -1.76 -46.23
C PHE A 1056 -27.98 -2.72 -47.37
N GLU A 1057 -27.01 -3.57 -47.70
CA GLU A 1057 -27.08 -4.48 -48.85
C GLU A 1057 -26.98 -5.95 -48.44
N ARG A 1058 -27.56 -6.83 -49.25
CA ARG A 1058 -27.35 -8.28 -49.14
C ARG A 1058 -26.17 -8.70 -50.02
N ILE A 1059 -25.18 -9.31 -49.39
CA ILE A 1059 -23.93 -9.76 -50.04
C ILE A 1059 -24.26 -10.84 -51.07
N GLY A 1060 -23.75 -10.69 -52.30
CA GLY A 1060 -23.91 -11.68 -53.37
C GLY A 1060 -25.12 -11.50 -54.29
N THR A 1061 -25.70 -10.29 -54.35
CA THR A 1061 -26.67 -9.90 -55.39
C THR A 1061 -25.98 -9.69 -56.74
N GLU A 1062 -26.69 -9.87 -57.87
CA GLU A 1062 -26.12 -9.70 -59.23
C GLU A 1062 -25.50 -8.31 -59.47
N ARG A 1063 -26.01 -7.26 -58.82
CA ARG A 1063 -25.44 -5.91 -58.87
C ARG A 1063 -24.01 -5.86 -58.33
N GLU A 1064 -23.74 -6.49 -57.19
CA GLU A 1064 -22.42 -6.48 -56.56
C GLU A 1064 -21.42 -7.33 -57.38
N LYS A 1065 -21.86 -8.48 -57.93
CA LYS A 1065 -21.05 -9.25 -58.89
C LYS A 1065 -20.67 -8.42 -60.12
N MET A 1066 -21.63 -7.73 -60.73
CA MET A 1066 -21.35 -6.85 -61.88
C MET A 1066 -20.45 -5.67 -61.52
N GLN A 1067 -20.58 -5.11 -60.31
CA GLN A 1067 -19.71 -4.01 -59.85
C GLN A 1067 -18.28 -4.49 -59.57
N VAL A 1068 -18.12 -5.65 -58.93
CA VAL A 1068 -16.80 -6.27 -58.71
C VAL A 1068 -16.17 -6.69 -60.03
N GLU A 1069 -16.93 -7.24 -60.97
CA GLU A 1069 -16.45 -7.53 -62.32
C GLU A 1069 -16.01 -6.26 -63.05
N LYS A 1070 -16.75 -5.16 -62.89
CA LYS A 1070 -16.38 -3.85 -63.44
C LYS A 1070 -15.12 -3.27 -62.79
N GLU A 1071 -14.96 -3.39 -61.48
CA GLU A 1071 -13.74 -2.96 -60.77
C GLU A 1071 -12.52 -3.83 -61.13
N VAL A 1072 -12.69 -5.16 -61.23
CA VAL A 1072 -11.64 -6.07 -61.68
C VAL A 1072 -11.23 -5.74 -63.12
N GLN A 1073 -12.19 -5.39 -63.98
CA GLN A 1073 -11.93 -4.94 -65.34
C GLN A 1073 -11.19 -3.59 -65.36
N ASP A 1074 -11.62 -2.60 -64.57
CA ASP A 1074 -10.92 -1.31 -64.43
C ASP A 1074 -9.50 -1.49 -63.89
N LEU A 1075 -9.31 -2.36 -62.89
CA LEU A 1075 -7.99 -2.68 -62.34
C LEU A 1075 -7.09 -3.38 -63.36
N ARG A 1076 -7.64 -4.27 -64.19
CA ARG A 1076 -6.90 -4.89 -65.30
C ARG A 1076 -6.49 -3.87 -66.35
N GLU A 1077 -7.36 -2.92 -66.68
CA GLU A 1077 -7.04 -1.82 -67.59
C GLU A 1077 -5.95 -0.90 -67.02
N ARG A 1078 -6.03 -0.57 -65.73
CA ARG A 1078 -4.97 0.18 -65.04
C ARG A 1078 -3.66 -0.61 -64.98
N LEU A 1079 -3.71 -1.92 -64.76
CA LEU A 1079 -2.51 -2.77 -64.74
C LEU A 1079 -1.84 -2.82 -66.11
N ALA A 1080 -2.63 -2.85 -67.20
CA ALA A 1080 -2.11 -2.78 -68.56
C ALA A 1080 -1.39 -1.45 -68.85
N GLN A 1081 -1.82 -0.35 -68.23
CA GLN A 1081 -1.15 0.96 -68.34
C GLN A 1081 0.14 1.06 -67.50
N VAL A 1082 0.38 0.16 -66.54
CA VAL A 1082 1.58 0.22 -65.69
C VAL A 1082 2.86 0.00 -66.49
N ASP A 1083 2.85 -0.86 -67.51
CA ASP A 1083 4.03 -1.10 -68.35
C ASP A 1083 4.38 0.11 -69.22
N GLU A 1084 3.36 0.85 -69.68
CA GLU A 1084 3.54 2.11 -70.40
C GLU A 1084 4.03 3.23 -69.46
N LEU A 1085 3.49 3.31 -68.25
CA LEU A 1085 3.95 4.24 -67.21
C LEU A 1085 5.38 3.94 -66.73
N LYS A 1086 5.78 2.67 -66.66
CA LYS A 1086 7.17 2.27 -66.37
C LYS A 1086 8.12 2.72 -67.47
N LYS A 1087 7.77 2.49 -68.74
CA LYS A 1087 8.54 3.03 -69.87
C LYS A 1087 8.63 4.54 -69.83
N ARG A 1088 7.52 5.22 -69.54
CA ARG A 1088 7.49 6.68 -69.44
C ARG A 1088 8.33 7.20 -68.28
N ARG A 1089 8.36 6.48 -67.16
CA ARG A 1089 9.25 6.78 -66.03
C ARG A 1089 10.72 6.63 -66.42
N GLU A 1090 11.09 5.57 -67.13
CA GLU A 1090 12.47 5.38 -67.64
C GLU A 1090 12.88 6.47 -68.64
N GLU A 1091 11.95 6.90 -69.50
CA GLU A 1091 12.17 8.06 -70.38
C GLU A 1091 12.38 9.35 -69.59
N ILE A 1092 11.55 9.59 -68.58
CA ILE A 1092 11.66 10.79 -67.72
C ILE A 1092 12.94 10.75 -66.87
N GLU A 1093 13.35 9.58 -66.35
CA GLU A 1093 14.64 9.42 -65.67
C GLU A 1093 15.81 9.69 -66.63
N LYS A 1094 15.71 9.28 -67.90
CA LYS A 1094 16.70 9.65 -68.93
C LYS A 1094 16.69 11.14 -69.25
N GLU A 1095 15.53 11.76 -69.35
CA GLU A 1095 15.38 13.20 -69.59
C GLU A 1095 15.91 14.03 -68.40
N LEU A 1096 15.64 13.61 -67.16
CA LEU A 1096 16.12 14.27 -65.93
C LEU A 1096 17.62 14.11 -65.73
N ASN A 1097 18.20 12.99 -66.15
CA ASN A 1097 19.64 12.77 -66.12
C ASN A 1097 20.39 13.52 -67.24
N ALA A 1098 19.68 14.02 -68.26
CA ALA A 1098 20.26 14.84 -69.32
C ALA A 1098 20.22 16.33 -68.92
N VAL A 1099 21.37 16.88 -68.54
CA VAL A 1099 21.52 18.31 -68.27
C VAL A 1099 21.81 19.03 -69.59
N TRP A 1100 20.82 19.78 -70.10
CA TRP A 1100 20.98 20.57 -71.32
C TRP A 1100 21.66 21.91 -71.02
N THR A 1101 22.74 22.23 -71.75
CA THR A 1101 23.33 23.58 -71.75
C THR A 1101 22.89 24.35 -73.00
N GLU A 1102 22.87 25.69 -72.96
CA GLU A 1102 22.37 26.57 -74.03
C GLU A 1102 23.08 26.40 -75.41
N LYS A 1103 24.09 25.53 -75.54
CA LYS A 1103 24.82 25.24 -76.78
C LYS A 1103 24.70 23.81 -77.31
N GLY A 1104 23.86 22.96 -76.72
CA GLY A 1104 23.45 21.70 -77.36
C GLY A 1104 24.43 20.51 -77.29
N ASP A 1105 25.48 20.56 -76.46
CA ASP A 1105 26.34 19.40 -76.19
C ASP A 1105 25.90 18.65 -74.91
N LEU A 1106 25.84 17.32 -74.99
CA LEU A 1106 25.50 16.39 -73.90
C LEU A 1106 26.69 16.23 -72.92
N LEU A 1107 26.46 16.51 -71.63
CA LEU A 1107 27.40 16.22 -70.54
C LEU A 1107 26.91 14.99 -69.75
N ASP A 1108 27.85 14.09 -69.39
CA ASP A 1108 27.56 12.98 -68.48
C ASP A 1108 27.26 13.51 -67.06
N ALA A 1109 26.32 12.84 -66.38
CA ALA A 1109 25.86 13.23 -65.05
C ALA A 1109 27.01 13.23 -64.01
N PRO A 1110 27.04 14.20 -63.08
CA PRO A 1110 28.06 14.23 -62.03
C PRO A 1110 27.90 13.02 -61.09
N SER A 1111 29.03 12.38 -60.77
CA SER A 1111 29.07 11.26 -59.84
C SER A 1111 28.72 11.72 -58.41
N TYR A 1112 27.49 11.43 -57.99
CA TYR A 1112 27.16 11.51 -56.57
C TYR A 1112 27.89 10.41 -55.82
N ILE A 1113 28.65 10.82 -54.80
CA ILE A 1113 29.43 9.95 -53.92
C ILE A 1113 28.51 8.91 -53.28
N GLY A 1114 28.92 7.64 -53.39
CA GLY A 1114 28.17 6.47 -52.97
C GLY A 1114 27.77 6.47 -51.50
N ILE A 1115 26.54 6.01 -51.27
CA ILE A 1115 26.16 5.33 -50.05
C ILE A 1115 25.88 3.89 -50.48
N ASP A 1116 26.76 2.99 -50.06
CA ASP A 1116 26.64 1.55 -50.26
C ASP A 1116 25.31 1.03 -49.68
N GLU A 1117 24.35 0.67 -50.53
CA GLU A 1117 23.35 -0.34 -50.19
C GLU A 1117 23.93 -1.71 -50.53
N ALA A 1118 24.25 -2.46 -49.48
CA ALA A 1118 24.71 -3.84 -49.52
C ALA A 1118 23.65 -4.77 -50.16
N PRO A 1119 24.08 -5.90 -50.78
CA PRO A 1119 23.19 -6.75 -51.56
C PRO A 1119 22.30 -7.60 -50.66
N VAL A 1120 20.98 -7.54 -50.87
CA VAL A 1120 20.06 -8.59 -50.42
C VAL A 1120 19.98 -9.63 -51.53
N SER A 1121 20.47 -10.82 -51.21
CA SER A 1121 20.45 -12.02 -52.03
C SER A 1121 19.03 -12.43 -52.43
N SER A 1122 18.90 -12.78 -53.70
CA SER A 1122 17.87 -13.56 -54.37
C SER A 1122 17.13 -14.60 -53.49
N GLU A 1123 15.80 -14.55 -53.51
CA GLU A 1123 14.96 -15.74 -53.37
C GLU A 1123 14.38 -16.09 -54.75
N GLU A 1124 14.67 -17.33 -55.15
CA GLU A 1124 14.23 -17.99 -56.35
C GLU A 1124 12.71 -18.23 -56.36
N SER A 1125 12.16 -18.16 -57.56
CA SER A 1125 10.89 -18.75 -57.95
C SER A 1125 10.87 -20.25 -57.69
N ILE A 1126 9.83 -20.75 -57.02
CA ILE A 1126 9.36 -22.13 -57.21
C ILE A 1126 7.84 -22.08 -57.45
N GLU A 1127 7.47 -22.45 -58.68
CA GLU A 1127 6.16 -22.96 -59.07
C GLU A 1127 5.90 -24.30 -58.38
N ALA A 1128 4.78 -24.39 -57.64
CA ALA A 1128 3.92 -25.57 -57.47
C ALA A 1128 2.59 -25.15 -56.85
#